data_AF-A0A1G7RJE7-F1
#
_entry.id   AF-A0A1G7RJE7-F1
#
_cell.length_a   1.000
_cell.length_b   1.000
_cell.length_c   1.000
_cell.angle_alpha   90.00
_cell.angle_beta   90.00
_cell.angle_gamma   90.00
#
_symmetry.space_group_name_H-M   'P 1'
#
loop_
_entity.id
_entity.type
_entity.pdbx_description
1 polymer ?
#
loop_
_entity_poly.entity_id
_entity_poly.type
_entity_poly.pdbx_seq_one_letter_code
_entity_poly.pdbx_strand_id
1 'polypeptide(L)'
;MSEIDYDPQQKFDDVDDDIEAVVEDTELPRRLKTKVYRSVDERGADVEAADQIAKAVENRYLDTRVDPLDPVGTVSAQSIGEPGTQMSVPADERVIVRRGDETDVTEIGSLVDGLLHVRDSQAVDDHEVARAPEQLEVLSLRADEQVEWKPVEEVSRHDAPDELLEFELESGRTIRATKAHSFVTREDNEVVPVEGADLSEGDWLPVVGEFDGAQLDEVDLREYLPADEYWYTSTLTDGGAVTYPGGEDQLRNKREALESGDLDEHAVYPRQGTVSLPERFPLDEGTGFFVGVFLAEGNLTDHYVSISNVDEDFQERTRTFADRFDLTVNEYENDSGFATGHDIRVNGTVLVDFLKATCIEDGTKVVPDFAFGATDAFVRGVLSGYFSGDGNVAERALRSSSTAERLSEGIALLLARVGIYATRGEQDGSHTLRIPSKHVRRFHENVGLVGERGDQLAKLASEVDPDGPDTTDQIPNFGDALKRTASEAGIPSRQVHSAHERQRIGRNRLSRLVDEIEPKVDDPELDALKQAVEGDVVWERIESIETVEPDHEYVYDFSVAGLETFTTAQGVVTHNTMNTFHYAGVAEIDVTQGLPRLIELVDARKEPDTPMMTVHLENEFAENRERAHEVVWKIEATRILALGDISTDVADMLVRVDLNPDTLQERWPTVDNLAEIVGEISETIESKLGVDVVQLDETVIEFGPDEPSYRELLQLVEDLREIVFKGIEDIDRVVIRREETEESEDGEFVLYTEGSELGNVLGIEGVDASRTTCNNIHEIHRNLGIEAARESIIEETMNTLEEQGLDDVNIRHLMLVADIMTNGGDIQSIGRHGISGSKESVLARAAFEVTVNHLLDAAIHGEVDDLNGVTENVIVGKPIKLGTGDVNLRMGSEPARTDGTGEGAD
;
A
#
# COMPACT_ATOMS: atom_id res chain seq x y z
N MET A 1 -37.54 -9.20 24.23
CA MET A 1 -38.67 -8.53 24.93
C MET A 1 -38.11 -7.30 25.60
N SER A 2 -38.50 -6.12 25.10
CA SER A 2 -37.96 -4.79 25.44
C SER A 2 -38.41 -4.28 26.82
N GLU A 3 -37.69 -3.29 27.34
CA GLU A 3 -37.86 -2.61 28.65
C GLU A 3 -39.19 -1.86 28.87
N ILE A 4 -40.22 -2.10 28.04
CA ILE A 4 -41.44 -1.28 28.00
C ILE A 4 -42.50 -1.74 29.04
N ASP A 5 -42.30 -2.88 29.72
CA ASP A 5 -43.28 -3.50 30.63
C ASP A 5 -42.94 -3.37 32.13
N TYR A 6 -42.13 -2.38 32.53
CA TYR A 6 -41.85 -2.13 33.95
C TYR A 6 -42.87 -1.15 34.55
N ASP A 7 -43.84 -1.68 35.32
CA ASP A 7 -44.71 -0.88 36.18
C ASP A 7 -44.24 -0.97 37.65
N PRO A 8 -43.64 0.09 38.22
CA PRO A 8 -43.18 0.11 39.61
C PRO A 8 -44.31 0.07 40.64
N GLN A 9 -45.58 0.10 40.22
CA GLN A 9 -46.76 0.02 41.09
C GLN A 9 -47.55 -1.29 40.93
N GLN A 10 -47.02 -2.27 40.21
CA GLN A 10 -47.69 -3.56 40.00
C GLN A 10 -47.84 -4.30 41.33
N LYS A 11 -49.08 -4.37 41.83
CA LYS A 11 -49.44 -5.13 43.04
C LYS A 11 -49.78 -6.57 42.67
N PHE A 12 -49.19 -7.50 43.41
CA PHE A 12 -49.48 -8.92 43.33
C PHE A 12 -50.48 -9.27 44.44
N ASP A 13 -51.54 -10.00 44.11
CA ASP A 13 -52.69 -10.21 45.01
C ASP A 13 -52.38 -11.25 46.10
N ASP A 14 -51.48 -12.20 45.81
CA ASP A 14 -51.07 -13.30 46.70
C ASP A 14 -49.64 -13.11 47.28
N VAL A 15 -49.06 -11.91 47.20
CA VAL A 15 -47.77 -11.55 47.84
C VAL A 15 -48.04 -10.72 49.10
N ASP A 16 -47.85 -11.32 50.28
CA ASP A 16 -47.95 -10.62 51.56
C ASP A 16 -46.59 -10.04 52.01
N ASP A 17 -46.61 -9.23 53.07
CA ASP A 17 -45.41 -8.55 53.60
C ASP A 17 -44.29 -9.53 53.99
N ASP A 18 -44.64 -10.77 54.36
CA ASP A 18 -43.69 -11.82 54.73
C ASP A 18 -43.01 -12.42 53.49
N ILE A 19 -43.76 -12.64 52.40
CA ILE A 19 -43.21 -13.03 51.08
C ILE A 19 -42.34 -11.90 50.50
N GLU A 20 -42.78 -10.64 50.63
CA GLU A 20 -42.02 -9.49 50.13
C GLU A 20 -40.65 -9.37 50.81
N ALA A 21 -40.61 -9.52 52.14
CA ALA A 21 -39.37 -9.48 52.91
C ALA A 21 -38.37 -10.55 52.46
N VAL A 22 -38.84 -11.77 52.18
CA VAL A 22 -38.00 -12.89 51.75
C VAL A 22 -37.40 -12.68 50.36
N VAL A 23 -38.18 -12.14 49.41
CA VAL A 23 -37.67 -11.84 48.06
C VAL A 23 -36.73 -10.63 48.07
N GLU A 24 -37.01 -9.62 48.90
CA GLU A 24 -36.16 -8.44 49.01
C GLU A 24 -34.82 -8.69 49.71
N ASP A 25 -34.74 -9.68 50.61
CA ASP A 25 -33.49 -10.12 51.27
C ASP A 25 -32.47 -10.73 50.29
N THR A 26 -32.87 -11.04 49.06
CA THR A 26 -31.97 -11.52 48.00
C THR A 26 -31.22 -10.38 47.29
N GLU A 27 -30.02 -10.68 46.78
CA GLU A 27 -29.20 -9.78 45.95
C GLU A 27 -29.67 -9.71 44.48
N LEU A 28 -30.86 -10.22 44.17
CA LEU A 28 -31.39 -10.26 42.81
C LEU A 28 -31.64 -8.84 42.24
N PRO A 29 -31.34 -8.60 40.95
CA PRO A 29 -31.77 -7.40 40.25
C PRO A 29 -33.28 -7.22 40.33
N ARG A 30 -33.75 -5.96 40.41
CA ARG A 30 -35.19 -5.63 40.54
C ARG A 30 -36.07 -6.35 39.51
N ARG A 31 -35.60 -6.46 38.26
CA ARG A 31 -36.34 -7.17 37.19
C ARG A 31 -36.55 -8.65 37.50
N LEU A 32 -35.57 -9.31 38.11
CA LEU A 32 -35.68 -10.72 38.51
C LEU A 32 -36.55 -10.85 39.75
N LYS A 33 -36.44 -9.95 40.73
CA LYS A 33 -37.36 -9.88 41.87
C LYS A 33 -38.82 -9.77 41.41
N THR A 34 -39.13 -8.91 40.44
CA THR A 34 -40.49 -8.81 39.84
C THR A 34 -40.96 -10.10 39.18
N LYS A 35 -40.06 -10.86 38.53
CA LYS A 35 -40.41 -12.18 37.95
C LYS A 35 -40.66 -13.23 39.03
N VAL A 36 -39.91 -13.18 40.13
CA VAL A 36 -40.13 -14.04 41.31
C VAL A 36 -41.50 -13.74 41.91
N TYR A 37 -41.83 -12.46 42.15
CA TYR A 37 -43.15 -12.06 42.64
C TYR A 37 -44.29 -12.58 41.75
N ARG A 38 -44.19 -12.35 40.44
CA ARG A 38 -45.18 -12.87 39.48
C ARG A 38 -45.32 -14.40 39.54
N SER A 39 -44.19 -15.12 39.66
CA SER A 39 -44.21 -16.58 39.71
C SER A 39 -44.78 -17.13 41.03
N VAL A 40 -44.59 -16.41 42.14
CA VAL A 40 -45.17 -16.73 43.45
C VAL A 40 -46.67 -16.50 43.42
N ASP A 41 -47.11 -15.36 42.89
CA ASP A 41 -48.51 -14.96 42.71
C ASP A 41 -49.28 -15.95 41.81
N GLU A 42 -48.75 -16.26 40.61
CA GLU A 42 -49.37 -17.22 39.67
C GLU A 42 -49.52 -18.64 40.25
N ARG A 43 -48.68 -19.01 41.24
CA ARG A 43 -48.66 -20.35 41.83
C ARG A 43 -49.34 -20.43 43.19
N GLY A 44 -49.76 -19.30 43.77
CA GLY A 44 -50.28 -19.21 45.14
C GLY A 44 -49.33 -19.85 46.16
N ALA A 45 -48.02 -19.57 46.04
CA ALA A 45 -47.00 -20.17 46.90
C ALA A 45 -47.01 -19.51 48.29
N ASP A 46 -46.85 -20.32 49.34
CA ASP A 46 -46.71 -19.81 50.71
C ASP A 46 -45.30 -19.24 50.96
N VAL A 47 -45.10 -18.56 52.10
CA VAL A 47 -43.82 -17.91 52.46
C VAL A 47 -42.64 -18.87 52.39
N GLU A 48 -42.81 -20.14 52.79
CA GLU A 48 -41.74 -21.15 52.76
C GLU A 48 -41.40 -21.57 51.32
N ALA A 49 -42.40 -21.76 50.47
CA ALA A 49 -42.18 -22.01 49.06
C ALA A 49 -41.61 -20.78 48.32
N ALA A 50 -42.02 -19.57 48.69
CA ALA A 50 -41.47 -18.33 48.14
C ALA A 50 -39.99 -18.15 48.51
N ASP A 51 -39.60 -18.46 49.75
CA ASP A 51 -38.19 -18.48 50.19
C ASP A 51 -37.36 -19.48 49.39
N GLN A 52 -37.88 -20.68 49.18
CA GLN A 52 -37.21 -21.69 48.36
C GLN A 52 -37.07 -21.25 46.91
N ILE A 53 -38.08 -20.60 46.33
CA ILE A 53 -38.04 -20.08 44.96
C ILE A 53 -37.04 -18.94 44.87
N ALA A 54 -37.10 -17.95 45.77
CA ALA A 54 -36.22 -16.79 45.79
C ALA A 54 -34.76 -17.22 45.94
N LYS A 55 -34.44 -18.08 46.91
CA LYS A 55 -33.08 -18.63 47.10
C LYS A 55 -32.64 -19.51 45.94
N ALA A 56 -33.54 -20.30 45.34
CA ALA A 56 -33.17 -21.10 44.17
C ALA A 56 -32.86 -20.21 42.97
N VAL A 57 -33.60 -19.12 42.77
CA VAL A 57 -33.38 -18.16 41.68
C VAL A 57 -32.12 -17.33 41.95
N GLU A 58 -31.87 -16.92 43.19
CA GLU A 58 -30.64 -16.23 43.59
C GLU A 58 -29.41 -17.12 43.42
N ASN A 59 -29.42 -18.34 43.95
CA ASN A 59 -28.33 -19.29 43.75
C ASN A 59 -28.11 -19.54 42.26
N ARG A 60 -29.19 -19.70 41.47
CA ARG A 60 -29.08 -19.85 40.02
C ARG A 60 -28.46 -18.61 39.38
N TYR A 61 -28.94 -17.43 39.73
CA TYR A 61 -28.46 -16.16 39.20
C TYR A 61 -26.96 -16.00 39.48
N LEU A 62 -26.53 -16.19 40.72
CA LEU A 62 -25.13 -16.17 41.14
C LEU A 62 -24.31 -17.24 40.43
N ASP A 63 -24.81 -18.47 40.32
CA ASP A 63 -24.15 -19.57 39.62
C ASP A 63 -23.97 -19.30 38.13
N THR A 64 -24.89 -18.54 37.51
CA THR A 64 -24.87 -18.18 36.07
C THR A 64 -24.17 -16.85 35.77
N ARG A 65 -23.64 -16.15 36.78
CA ARG A 65 -22.84 -14.95 36.54
C ARG A 65 -21.57 -15.35 35.79
N VAL A 66 -21.29 -14.58 34.76
CA VAL A 66 -20.00 -14.54 34.07
C VAL A 66 -19.35 -13.22 34.49
N ASP A 67 -18.03 -13.20 34.54
CA ASP A 67 -17.31 -11.99 34.91
C ASP A 67 -17.65 -10.85 33.92
N PRO A 68 -17.76 -9.60 34.41
CA PRO A 68 -17.96 -8.46 33.53
C PRO A 68 -16.87 -8.42 32.46
N LEU A 69 -17.23 -8.05 31.23
CA LEU A 69 -16.31 -7.95 30.06
C LEU A 69 -15.79 -9.30 29.53
N ASP A 70 -16.18 -10.43 30.11
CA ASP A 70 -15.88 -11.73 29.53
C ASP A 70 -16.77 -11.96 28.28
N PRO A 71 -16.23 -12.46 27.18
CA PRO A 71 -16.88 -12.40 25.86
C PRO A 71 -18.05 -13.38 25.76
N VAL A 72 -19.20 -13.00 26.30
CA VAL A 72 -20.48 -13.67 26.05
C VAL A 72 -21.04 -13.20 24.70
N GLY A 73 -20.28 -13.47 23.63
CA GLY A 73 -20.61 -13.07 22.26
C GLY A 73 -19.51 -12.31 21.50
N THR A 74 -18.39 -11.98 22.15
CA THR A 74 -17.33 -11.12 21.57
C THR A 74 -16.04 -11.89 21.34
N VAL A 75 -16.09 -12.92 20.50
CA VAL A 75 -14.85 -13.46 19.89
C VAL A 75 -14.40 -12.56 18.72
N SER A 76 -15.28 -11.68 18.23
CA SER A 76 -15.02 -10.82 17.07
C SER A 76 -14.01 -9.70 17.33
N ALA A 77 -13.95 -9.14 18.54
CA ALA A 77 -13.08 -7.98 18.83
C ALA A 77 -11.64 -8.38 19.17
N GLN A 78 -11.41 -9.62 19.64
CA GLN A 78 -10.06 -10.11 19.93
C GLN A 78 -9.25 -10.43 18.66
N SER A 79 -9.93 -10.67 17.54
CA SER A 79 -9.29 -10.83 16.22
C SER A 79 -8.99 -9.51 15.51
N ILE A 80 -9.41 -8.36 16.06
CA ILE A 80 -9.14 -7.03 15.47
C ILE A 80 -7.80 -6.45 15.98
N GLY A 81 -7.24 -7.02 17.05
CA GLY A 81 -6.00 -6.55 17.69
C GLY A 81 -4.86 -7.58 17.73
N GLU A 82 -4.91 -8.62 16.91
CA GLU A 82 -3.72 -9.44 16.67
C GLU A 82 -2.82 -8.67 15.68
N PRO A 83 -1.51 -8.54 15.91
CA PRO A 83 -0.61 -7.95 14.93
C PRO A 83 -0.81 -8.73 13.64
N GLY A 84 -1.21 -8.05 12.56
CA GLY A 84 -1.26 -8.64 11.23
C GLY A 84 0.10 -9.25 10.95
N THR A 85 0.22 -10.57 11.08
CA THR A 85 1.45 -11.26 10.76
C THR A 85 1.65 -11.12 9.26
N GLN A 86 2.57 -10.24 8.87
CA GLN A 86 3.53 -10.45 7.78
C GLN A 86 2.95 -10.52 6.35
N MET A 87 2.92 -9.37 5.66
CA MET A 87 2.66 -9.28 4.22
C MET A 87 3.96 -8.93 3.50
N SER A 88 4.66 -9.89 2.89
CA SER A 88 5.95 -9.61 2.22
C SER A 88 6.36 -10.67 1.19
N VAL A 89 7.33 -10.31 0.36
CA VAL A 89 7.95 -11.15 -0.67
C VAL A 89 9.40 -11.52 -0.29
N PRO A 90 9.95 -12.64 -0.80
CA PRO A 90 11.32 -13.04 -0.49
C PRO A 90 12.38 -12.12 -1.13
N ALA A 91 13.60 -12.16 -0.59
CA ALA A 91 14.70 -11.26 -0.96
C ALA A 91 15.05 -11.24 -2.45
N ASP A 92 14.98 -12.40 -3.09
CA ASP A 92 15.33 -12.67 -4.48
C ASP A 92 14.19 -12.34 -5.46
N GLU A 93 13.01 -11.96 -4.96
CA GLU A 93 11.92 -11.49 -5.80
C GLU A 93 12.34 -10.20 -6.51
N ARG A 94 12.22 -10.18 -7.83
CA ARG A 94 12.65 -9.04 -8.65
C ARG A 94 11.47 -8.11 -8.88
N VAL A 95 11.74 -6.81 -8.79
CA VAL A 95 10.74 -5.75 -8.93
C VAL A 95 11.19 -4.74 -9.99
N ILE A 96 10.23 -4.18 -10.71
CA ILE A 96 10.49 -3.08 -11.65
C ILE A 96 10.37 -1.75 -10.89
N VAL A 97 11.43 -0.94 -10.96
CA VAL A 97 11.52 0.34 -10.24
C VAL A 97 11.93 1.45 -11.19
N ARG A 98 11.53 2.68 -10.86
CA ARG A 98 11.97 3.90 -11.53
C ARG A 98 12.65 4.80 -10.51
N ARG A 99 13.80 5.36 -10.87
CA ARG A 99 14.62 6.27 -10.06
C ARG A 99 14.91 7.52 -10.88
N GLY A 100 14.02 8.50 -10.80
CA GLY A 100 14.06 9.65 -11.71
C GLY A 100 13.78 9.22 -13.16
N ASP A 101 14.73 9.45 -14.06
CA ASP A 101 14.58 9.09 -15.49
C ASP A 101 15.03 7.65 -15.80
N GLU A 102 15.63 6.96 -14.83
CA GLU A 102 16.13 5.60 -14.98
C GLU A 102 15.06 4.59 -14.57
N THR A 103 14.89 3.53 -15.35
CA THR A 103 13.99 2.42 -15.03
C THR A 103 14.79 1.13 -15.11
N ASP A 104 14.78 0.33 -14.05
CA ASP A 104 15.56 -0.90 -13.92
C ASP A 104 14.77 -2.01 -13.22
N VAL A 105 15.27 -3.24 -13.32
CA VAL A 105 14.75 -4.40 -12.59
C VAL A 105 15.78 -4.83 -11.57
N THR A 106 15.38 -4.89 -10.30
CA THR A 106 16.29 -5.21 -9.19
C THR A 106 15.67 -6.22 -8.23
N GLU A 107 16.50 -6.89 -7.44
CA GLU A 107 16.03 -7.74 -6.34
C GLU A 107 15.57 -6.86 -5.18
N ILE A 108 14.35 -7.10 -4.69
CA ILE A 108 13.75 -6.26 -3.64
C ILE A 108 14.61 -6.26 -2.37
N GLY A 109 15.17 -7.41 -1.97
CA GLY A 109 15.99 -7.51 -0.77
C GLY A 109 17.24 -6.63 -0.85
N SER A 110 17.96 -6.70 -1.98
CA SER A 110 19.16 -5.87 -2.21
C SER A 110 18.85 -4.37 -2.22
N LEU A 111 17.70 -3.98 -2.78
CA LEU A 111 17.25 -2.60 -2.79
C LEU A 111 16.90 -2.10 -1.39
N VAL A 112 16.07 -2.83 -0.66
CA VAL A 112 15.61 -2.44 0.68
C VAL A 112 16.76 -2.43 1.66
N ASP A 113 17.60 -3.47 1.68
CA ASP A 113 18.81 -3.53 2.54
C ASP A 113 19.76 -2.35 2.29
N GLY A 114 19.93 -1.98 1.02
CA GLY A 114 20.74 -0.82 0.65
C GLY A 114 20.18 0.49 1.20
N LEU A 115 18.85 0.66 1.17
CA LEU A 115 18.17 1.85 1.70
C LEU A 115 18.22 1.89 3.23
N LEU A 116 17.93 0.77 3.90
CA LEU A 116 18.01 0.63 5.36
C LEU A 116 19.43 0.90 5.89
N HIS A 117 20.47 0.60 5.11
CA HIS A 117 21.85 0.87 5.52
C HIS A 117 22.24 2.35 5.48
N VAL A 118 21.66 3.11 4.54
CA VAL A 118 22.06 4.50 4.25
C VAL A 118 21.14 5.52 4.93
N ARG A 119 19.91 5.13 5.24
CA ARG A 119 18.88 6.00 5.83
C ARG A 119 18.61 5.66 7.28
N ASP A 120 18.08 6.64 8.02
CA ASP A 120 17.62 6.41 9.38
C ASP A 120 16.44 5.44 9.34
N SER A 121 16.65 4.23 9.88
CA SER A 121 15.62 3.21 10.02
C SER A 121 15.02 3.23 11.42
N GLN A 122 13.75 2.86 11.52
CA GLN A 122 13.04 2.68 12.79
C GLN A 122 12.70 1.20 12.97
N ALA A 123 12.87 0.72 14.20
CA ALA A 123 12.48 -0.63 14.57
C ALA A 123 11.09 -0.60 15.23
N VAL A 124 10.11 -1.24 14.61
CA VAL A 124 8.72 -1.33 15.09
C VAL A 124 8.33 -2.79 15.15
N ASP A 125 8.06 -3.34 16.35
CA ASP A 125 7.58 -4.72 16.56
C ASP A 125 8.31 -5.81 15.74
N ASP A 126 9.66 -5.84 15.81
CA ASP A 126 10.56 -6.74 15.05
C ASP A 126 10.70 -6.46 13.53
N HIS A 127 10.21 -5.31 13.06
CA HIS A 127 10.37 -4.82 11.68
C HIS A 127 11.42 -3.72 11.62
N GLU A 128 12.10 -3.60 10.48
CA GLU A 128 12.94 -2.46 10.17
C GLU A 128 12.36 -1.69 8.99
N VAL A 129 12.00 -0.42 9.22
CA VAL A 129 11.33 0.44 8.24
C VAL A 129 12.17 1.69 8.00
N ALA A 130 12.24 2.16 6.76
CA ALA A 130 12.82 3.46 6.43
C ALA A 130 12.03 4.16 5.32
N ARG A 131 12.01 5.50 5.37
CA ARG A 131 11.45 6.31 4.29
C ARG A 131 12.21 6.10 2.98
N ALA A 132 11.47 5.88 1.91
CA ALA A 132 12.01 5.75 0.57
C ALA A 132 12.44 7.12 -0.01
N PRO A 133 13.36 7.15 -1.00
CA PRO A 133 13.72 8.37 -1.70
C PRO A 133 12.54 8.95 -2.49
N GLU A 134 12.39 10.28 -2.52
CA GLU A 134 11.32 10.97 -3.28
C GLU A 134 11.24 10.59 -4.77
N GLN A 135 12.36 10.13 -5.35
CA GLN A 135 12.46 9.76 -6.76
C GLN A 135 12.29 8.26 -7.01
N LEU A 136 12.09 7.45 -5.96
CA LEU A 136 11.88 6.01 -6.10
C LEU A 136 10.39 5.75 -6.36
N GLU A 137 10.09 5.19 -7.51
CA GLU A 137 8.74 4.84 -7.92
C GLU A 137 8.66 3.36 -8.32
N VAL A 138 7.47 2.78 -8.16
CA VAL A 138 7.13 1.42 -8.59
C VAL A 138 5.91 1.44 -9.49
N LEU A 139 5.79 0.41 -10.32
CA LEU A 139 4.63 0.23 -11.18
C LEU A 139 3.47 -0.35 -10.37
N SER A 140 2.36 0.39 -10.28
CA SER A 140 1.23 0.14 -9.38
C SER A 140 -0.10 0.08 -10.14
N LEU A 141 -1.02 -0.76 -9.69
CA LEU A 141 -2.39 -0.85 -10.19
C LEU A 141 -3.30 0.16 -9.47
N ARG A 142 -4.20 0.77 -10.24
CA ARG A 142 -5.25 1.65 -9.74
C ARG A 142 -6.60 0.94 -9.71
N ALA A 143 -7.55 1.52 -8.96
CA ALA A 143 -8.92 1.01 -8.88
C ALA A 143 -9.64 0.98 -10.23
N ASP A 144 -9.20 1.80 -11.19
CA ASP A 144 -9.72 1.83 -12.57
C ASP A 144 -9.10 0.77 -13.50
N GLU A 145 -8.37 -0.21 -12.95
CA GLU A 145 -7.63 -1.25 -13.68
C GLU A 145 -6.50 -0.69 -14.58
N GLN A 146 -6.16 0.60 -14.45
CA GLN A 146 -5.02 1.23 -15.13
C GLN A 146 -3.73 1.02 -14.34
N VAL A 147 -2.61 0.96 -15.05
CA VAL A 147 -1.28 0.79 -14.45
C VAL A 147 -0.50 2.11 -14.52
N GLU A 148 0.02 2.58 -13.40
CA GLU A 148 0.77 3.83 -13.32
C GLU A 148 2.02 3.72 -12.45
N TRP A 149 2.98 4.62 -12.66
CA TRP A 149 4.12 4.74 -11.77
C TRP A 149 3.74 5.56 -10.56
N LYS A 150 4.05 5.04 -9.36
CA LYS A 150 3.75 5.70 -8.09
C LYS A 150 4.97 5.78 -7.19
N PRO A 151 5.10 6.86 -6.40
CA PRO A 151 6.18 6.99 -5.43
C PRO A 151 6.07 5.89 -4.37
N VAL A 152 7.24 5.36 -3.99
CA VAL A 152 7.39 4.53 -2.79
C VAL A 152 7.55 5.49 -1.62
N GLU A 153 6.75 5.29 -0.57
CA GLU A 153 6.77 6.10 0.65
C GLU A 153 7.77 5.53 1.66
N GLU A 154 7.68 4.22 1.87
CA GLU A 154 8.52 3.49 2.83
C GLU A 154 8.95 2.13 2.26
N VAL A 155 10.06 1.64 2.79
CA VAL A 155 10.55 0.28 2.55
C VAL A 155 10.67 -0.45 3.88
N SER A 156 10.32 -1.73 3.89
CA SER A 156 10.36 -2.53 5.12
C SER A 156 10.99 -3.90 4.92
N ARG A 157 11.57 -4.42 6.00
CA ARG A 157 12.17 -5.75 6.12
C ARG A 157 11.76 -6.39 7.44
N HIS A 158 11.52 -7.70 7.44
CA HIS A 158 11.28 -8.50 8.65
C HIS A 158 11.72 -9.95 8.51
N ASP A 159 11.81 -10.69 9.62
CA ASP A 159 12.24 -12.09 9.64
C ASP A 159 11.31 -12.97 8.80
N ALA A 160 11.89 -13.82 7.95
CA ALA A 160 11.13 -14.73 7.11
C ALA A 160 10.36 -15.77 7.97
N PRO A 161 9.09 -16.08 7.63
CA PRO A 161 8.32 -17.13 8.32
C PRO A 161 8.89 -18.53 8.04
N ASP A 162 8.35 -19.57 8.68
CA ASP A 162 8.78 -20.96 8.40
C ASP A 162 8.39 -21.45 6.99
N GLU A 163 7.36 -20.86 6.38
CA GLU A 163 6.76 -21.30 5.12
C GLU A 163 6.28 -20.10 4.29
N LEU A 164 6.52 -20.14 2.98
CA LEU A 164 5.96 -19.23 1.96
C LEU A 164 4.96 -19.96 1.07
N LEU A 165 4.09 -19.20 0.39
CA LEU A 165 3.25 -19.69 -0.70
C LEU A 165 3.89 -19.34 -2.04
N GLU A 166 3.96 -20.30 -2.95
CA GLU A 166 4.32 -20.12 -4.35
C GLU A 166 3.07 -20.30 -5.21
N PHE A 167 2.71 -19.26 -5.96
CA PHE A 167 1.59 -19.26 -6.88
C PHE A 167 2.11 -19.43 -8.30
N GLU A 168 1.58 -20.39 -9.04
CA GLU A 168 1.79 -20.51 -10.49
C GLU A 168 0.50 -20.09 -11.22
N LEU A 169 0.61 -19.17 -12.17
CA LEU A 169 -0.52 -18.68 -12.97
C LEU A 169 -0.66 -19.49 -14.27
N GLU A 170 -1.85 -19.49 -14.89
CA GLU A 170 -2.13 -20.21 -16.16
C GLU A 170 -1.18 -19.81 -17.32
N SER A 171 -0.50 -18.66 -17.24
CA SER A 171 0.54 -18.27 -18.21
C SER A 171 1.93 -18.85 -17.93
N GLY A 172 2.14 -19.57 -16.83
CA GLY A 172 3.45 -20.03 -16.36
C GLY A 172 4.28 -18.94 -15.67
N ARG A 173 3.63 -17.87 -15.19
CA ARG A 173 4.25 -16.89 -14.29
C ARG A 173 4.16 -17.39 -12.86
N THR A 174 5.17 -17.06 -12.07
CA THR A 174 5.22 -17.45 -10.67
C THR A 174 5.40 -16.24 -9.77
N ILE A 175 4.88 -16.34 -8.55
CA ILE A 175 5.13 -15.37 -7.48
C ILE A 175 5.16 -16.08 -6.13
N ARG A 176 6.09 -15.65 -5.26
CA ARG A 176 6.22 -16.17 -3.89
C ARG A 176 5.93 -15.08 -2.88
N ALA A 177 5.15 -15.42 -1.86
CA ALA A 177 4.82 -14.48 -0.79
C ALA A 177 4.54 -15.18 0.53
N THR A 178 4.56 -14.44 1.63
CA THR A 178 4.10 -14.95 2.93
C THR A 178 2.61 -15.30 2.88
N LYS A 179 2.14 -16.23 3.72
CA LYS A 179 0.73 -16.67 3.71
C LYS A 179 -0.27 -15.52 3.90
N ALA A 180 0.11 -14.54 4.69
CA ALA A 180 -0.72 -13.39 4.98
C ALA A 180 -0.49 -12.23 4.01
N HIS A 181 0.44 -12.35 3.05
CA HIS A 181 0.60 -11.32 2.02
C HIS A 181 -0.68 -11.13 1.22
N SER A 182 -1.12 -9.87 1.13
CA SER A 182 -2.28 -9.52 0.34
C SER A 182 -1.91 -9.47 -1.14
N PHE A 183 -2.84 -9.92 -1.95
CA PHE A 183 -2.89 -9.69 -3.38
C PHE A 183 -4.10 -8.83 -3.68
N VAL A 184 -4.30 -8.49 -4.94
CA VAL A 184 -5.54 -7.89 -5.41
C VAL A 184 -6.24 -8.88 -6.34
N THR A 185 -7.56 -8.96 -6.23
CA THR A 185 -8.40 -9.70 -7.16
C THR A 185 -9.54 -8.80 -7.64
N ARG A 186 -10.37 -9.31 -8.55
CA ARG A 186 -11.53 -8.58 -9.07
C ARG A 186 -12.80 -9.23 -8.55
N GLU A 187 -13.65 -8.48 -7.86
CA GLU A 187 -14.97 -8.92 -7.38
C GLU A 187 -16.04 -7.89 -7.73
N ASP A 188 -17.16 -8.33 -8.30
CA ASP A 188 -18.31 -7.49 -8.69
C ASP A 188 -18.00 -6.17 -9.44
N ASN A 189 -16.94 -6.18 -10.27
CA ASN A 189 -16.37 -5.06 -11.03
C ASN A 189 -15.47 -4.09 -10.26
N GLU A 190 -15.07 -4.44 -9.05
CA GLU A 190 -14.12 -3.68 -8.25
C GLU A 190 -12.83 -4.47 -8.06
N VAL A 191 -11.71 -3.77 -7.94
CA VAL A 191 -10.41 -4.35 -7.57
C VAL A 191 -10.34 -4.32 -6.05
N VAL A 192 -10.28 -5.50 -5.43
CA VAL A 192 -10.32 -5.67 -3.98
C VAL A 192 -9.08 -6.42 -3.49
N PRO A 193 -8.54 -6.08 -2.31
CA PRO A 193 -7.47 -6.84 -1.69
C PRO A 193 -7.96 -8.22 -1.22
N VAL A 194 -7.09 -9.24 -1.26
CA VAL A 194 -7.36 -10.61 -0.80
C VAL A 194 -6.08 -11.23 -0.22
N GLU A 195 -6.17 -11.84 0.95
CA GLU A 195 -5.01 -12.50 1.56
C GLU A 195 -4.59 -13.74 0.77
N GLY A 196 -3.28 -13.99 0.70
CA GLY A 196 -2.71 -15.17 0.05
C GLY A 196 -3.24 -16.50 0.61
N ALA A 197 -3.60 -16.53 1.89
CA ALA A 197 -4.18 -17.70 2.56
C ALA A 197 -5.63 -17.99 2.14
N ASP A 198 -6.36 -16.98 1.66
CA ASP A 198 -7.74 -17.11 1.20
C ASP A 198 -7.82 -17.41 -0.31
N LEU A 199 -6.73 -17.15 -1.05
CA LEU A 199 -6.62 -17.52 -2.45
C LEU A 199 -6.62 -19.04 -2.66
N SER A 200 -7.35 -19.48 -3.67
CA SER A 200 -7.48 -20.87 -4.10
C SER A 200 -7.16 -21.03 -5.58
N GLU A 201 -6.83 -22.27 -5.98
CA GLU A 201 -6.70 -22.61 -7.40
C GLU A 201 -7.95 -22.16 -8.19
N GLY A 202 -7.72 -21.35 -9.21
CA GLY A 202 -8.74 -20.83 -10.09
C GLY A 202 -9.24 -19.42 -9.82
N ASP A 203 -8.82 -18.81 -8.70
CA ASP A 203 -9.00 -17.37 -8.43
C ASP A 203 -8.09 -16.53 -9.32
N TRP A 204 -8.31 -15.21 -9.35
CA TRP A 204 -7.72 -14.32 -10.34
C TRP A 204 -6.71 -13.34 -9.74
N LEU A 205 -5.54 -13.23 -10.35
CA LEU A 205 -4.51 -12.24 -10.04
C LEU A 205 -4.23 -11.35 -11.26
N PRO A 206 -3.99 -10.04 -11.09
CA PRO A 206 -3.69 -9.14 -12.18
C PRO A 206 -2.22 -9.23 -12.58
N VAL A 207 -2.00 -9.23 -13.89
CA VAL A 207 -0.69 -9.18 -14.52
C VAL A 207 -0.66 -7.99 -15.46
N VAL A 208 0.40 -7.19 -15.42
CA VAL A 208 0.54 -6.01 -16.29
C VAL A 208 0.52 -6.43 -17.76
N GLY A 209 -0.46 -5.90 -18.49
CA GLY A 209 -0.63 -6.10 -19.93
C GLY A 209 -0.10 -4.95 -20.77
N GLU A 210 -0.15 -3.73 -20.23
CA GLU A 210 0.34 -2.49 -20.84
C GLU A 210 0.88 -1.55 -19.76
N PHE A 211 1.97 -0.82 -20.07
CA PHE A 211 2.45 0.28 -19.22
C PHE A 211 3.37 1.23 -19.99
N ASP A 212 3.45 2.48 -19.54
CA ASP A 212 4.33 3.51 -20.09
C ASP A 212 5.72 3.50 -19.44
N GLY A 213 6.74 4.04 -20.11
CA GLY A 213 8.06 4.27 -19.50
C GLY A 213 8.60 5.68 -19.72
N ALA A 214 9.78 5.96 -19.14
CA ALA A 214 10.37 7.30 -19.03
C ALA A 214 10.78 7.97 -20.37
N GLN A 215 10.74 7.23 -21.49
CA GLN A 215 11.13 7.70 -22.84
C GLN A 215 12.57 8.21 -22.92
N LEU A 216 13.53 7.46 -22.36
CA LEU A 216 14.95 7.77 -22.41
C LEU A 216 15.51 7.64 -23.86
N ASP A 217 16.03 8.74 -24.40
CA ASP A 217 16.53 8.84 -25.79
C ASP A 217 18.01 8.43 -25.96
N GLU A 218 18.82 8.45 -24.90
CA GLU A 218 20.24 8.09 -24.92
C GLU A 218 20.75 7.64 -23.54
N VAL A 219 21.82 6.84 -23.51
CA VAL A 219 22.51 6.43 -22.25
C VAL A 219 23.97 6.87 -22.24
N ASP A 220 24.49 7.20 -21.07
CA ASP A 220 25.90 7.56 -20.90
C ASP A 220 26.77 6.31 -20.77
N LEU A 221 27.73 6.10 -21.69
CA LEU A 221 28.61 4.95 -21.57
C LEU A 221 29.52 5.01 -20.31
N ARG A 222 29.65 6.17 -19.65
CA ARG A 222 30.42 6.30 -18.40
C ARG A 222 29.79 5.59 -17.22
N GLU A 223 28.48 5.33 -17.27
CA GLU A 223 27.76 4.60 -16.22
C GLU A 223 28.13 3.11 -16.22
N TYR A 224 28.50 2.58 -17.39
CA TYR A 224 28.79 1.15 -17.59
C TYR A 224 30.28 0.86 -17.81
N LEU A 225 31.03 1.82 -18.34
CA LEU A 225 32.44 1.67 -18.67
C LEU A 225 33.27 2.66 -17.83
N PRO A 226 34.19 2.18 -16.99
CA PRO A 226 34.88 3.04 -16.03
C PRO A 226 35.91 3.96 -16.70
N ALA A 227 35.96 5.22 -16.26
CA ALA A 227 36.78 6.28 -16.85
C ALA A 227 38.31 6.08 -16.72
N ASP A 228 38.76 5.18 -15.84
CA ASP A 228 40.17 4.78 -15.71
C ASP A 228 40.55 3.61 -16.64
N GLU A 229 39.62 3.05 -17.40
CA GLU A 229 39.89 2.03 -18.43
C GLU A 229 39.68 2.55 -19.86
N TYR A 230 38.81 3.54 -20.06
CA TYR A 230 38.45 4.08 -21.38
C TYR A 230 38.78 5.56 -21.55
N TRP A 231 39.02 5.99 -22.79
CA TRP A 231 39.30 7.38 -23.15
C TRP A 231 38.02 8.08 -23.61
N TYR A 232 37.50 8.99 -22.78
CA TYR A 232 36.36 9.86 -23.11
C TYR A 232 36.87 11.18 -23.66
N THR A 233 36.55 11.51 -24.92
CA THR A 233 37.09 12.72 -25.56
C THR A 233 36.57 14.02 -24.94
N SER A 234 35.37 14.04 -24.35
CA SER A 234 34.88 15.20 -23.56
C SER A 234 35.78 15.53 -22.37
N THR A 235 36.33 14.51 -21.71
CA THR A 235 37.23 14.69 -20.55
C THR A 235 38.64 15.15 -20.94
N LEU A 236 39.00 15.05 -22.23
CA LEU A 236 40.28 15.50 -22.76
C LEU A 236 40.33 17.02 -22.97
N THR A 237 39.17 17.65 -23.27
CA THR A 237 39.02 19.09 -23.53
C THR A 237 38.75 19.91 -22.27
N ASP A 238 37.98 19.37 -21.32
CA ASP A 238 37.41 20.16 -20.21
C ASP A 238 38.37 20.35 -19.02
N GLY A 239 39.57 19.77 -19.09
CA GLY A 239 40.60 19.89 -18.04
C GLY A 239 40.20 19.27 -16.68
N GLY A 240 39.07 18.56 -16.61
CA GLY A 240 38.37 18.19 -15.37
C GLY A 240 38.52 16.75 -14.90
N ALA A 241 39.05 15.81 -15.70
CA ALA A 241 39.23 14.44 -15.23
C ALA A 241 40.52 14.26 -14.42
N VAL A 242 40.40 13.68 -13.23
CA VAL A 242 41.51 13.41 -12.29
C VAL A 242 42.24 12.10 -12.64
N THR A 243 41.58 11.21 -13.41
CA THR A 243 42.06 9.86 -13.74
C THR A 243 41.89 9.56 -15.24
N TYR A 244 42.90 8.94 -15.84
CA TYR A 244 42.94 8.54 -17.24
C TYR A 244 43.54 7.13 -17.37
N PRO A 245 43.16 6.34 -18.38
CA PRO A 245 43.63 4.94 -18.53
C PRO A 245 45.10 4.80 -18.96
N GLY A 246 45.79 5.92 -19.23
CA GLY A 246 47.17 5.95 -19.69
C GLY A 246 48.01 7.04 -19.03
N GLY A 247 49.33 6.99 -19.26
CA GLY A 247 50.27 7.97 -18.70
C GLY A 247 50.26 9.32 -19.42
N GLU A 248 51.01 10.30 -18.89
CA GLU A 248 51.06 11.69 -19.40
C GLU A 248 51.35 11.81 -20.91
N ASP A 249 52.24 10.95 -21.43
CA ASP A 249 52.57 10.95 -22.87
C ASP A 249 51.40 10.46 -23.74
N GLN A 250 50.61 9.48 -23.27
CA GLN A 250 49.43 9.00 -23.98
C GLN A 250 48.31 10.04 -23.95
N LEU A 251 48.13 10.69 -22.79
CA LEU A 251 47.19 11.80 -22.64
C LEU A 251 47.50 12.95 -23.60
N ARG A 252 48.78 13.36 -23.68
CA ARG A 252 49.22 14.40 -24.62
C ARG A 252 48.93 13.99 -26.07
N ASN A 253 49.28 12.76 -26.46
CA ASN A 253 49.05 12.27 -27.82
C ASN A 253 47.54 12.20 -28.16
N LYS A 254 46.69 11.80 -27.21
CA LYS A 254 45.23 11.75 -27.40
C LYS A 254 44.62 13.15 -27.52
N ARG A 255 45.10 14.13 -26.74
CA ARG A 255 44.70 15.55 -26.90
C ARG A 255 45.11 16.11 -28.25
N GLU A 256 46.35 15.89 -28.67
CA GLU A 256 46.84 16.32 -29.98
C GLU A 256 46.03 15.68 -31.13
N ALA A 257 45.66 14.40 -31.00
CA ALA A 257 44.84 13.68 -31.98
C ALA A 257 43.38 14.19 -32.03
N LEU A 258 42.82 14.61 -30.89
CA LEU A 258 41.51 15.26 -30.85
C LEU A 258 41.57 16.65 -31.50
N GLU A 259 42.59 17.45 -31.18
CA GLU A 259 42.80 18.79 -31.77
C GLU A 259 43.06 18.75 -33.29
N SER A 260 43.67 17.67 -33.80
CA SER A 260 43.89 17.47 -35.24
C SER A 260 42.66 16.93 -35.98
N GLY A 261 41.61 16.51 -35.26
CA GLY A 261 40.43 15.85 -35.81
C GLY A 261 40.65 14.38 -36.22
N ASP A 262 41.70 13.73 -35.69
CA ASP A 262 41.94 12.29 -35.87
C ASP A 262 41.11 11.44 -34.89
N LEU A 263 40.53 12.05 -33.85
CA LEU A 263 39.55 11.46 -32.94
C LEU A 263 38.25 12.27 -32.99
N ASP A 264 37.13 11.59 -32.81
CA ASP A 264 35.81 12.19 -32.75
C ASP A 264 35.58 12.88 -31.39
N GLU A 265 34.92 14.03 -31.43
CA GLU A 265 34.42 14.71 -30.22
C GLU A 265 33.25 13.92 -29.63
N HIS A 266 33.11 13.93 -28.29
CA HIS A 266 32.07 13.21 -27.56
C HIS A 266 32.02 11.70 -27.90
N ALA A 267 33.18 11.07 -27.99
CA ALA A 267 33.35 9.65 -28.27
C ALA A 267 34.21 8.96 -27.21
N VAL A 268 33.89 7.68 -26.96
CA VAL A 268 34.65 6.80 -26.07
C VAL A 268 35.51 5.84 -26.89
N TYR A 269 36.79 5.77 -26.55
CA TYR A 269 37.77 4.87 -27.16
C TYR A 269 38.32 3.87 -26.13
N PRO A 270 38.65 2.63 -26.53
CA PRO A 270 39.30 1.69 -25.63
C PRO A 270 40.71 2.16 -25.29
N ARG A 271 41.28 1.66 -24.19
CA ARG A 271 42.66 1.97 -23.77
C ARG A 271 43.68 1.84 -24.90
N GLN A 272 43.53 0.80 -25.71
CA GLN A 272 44.30 0.55 -26.92
C GLN A 272 43.32 0.31 -28.07
N GLY A 273 43.33 1.19 -29.07
CA GLY A 273 42.45 1.09 -30.24
C GLY A 273 42.08 2.46 -30.80
N THR A 274 41.47 2.45 -31.97
CA THR A 274 41.07 3.63 -32.73
C THR A 274 39.60 3.61 -33.13
N VAL A 275 38.86 2.56 -32.73
CA VAL A 275 37.42 2.44 -32.99
C VAL A 275 36.69 2.91 -31.75
N SER A 276 35.69 3.77 -31.92
CA SER A 276 34.93 4.41 -30.85
C SER A 276 33.44 4.05 -30.91
N LEU A 277 32.75 4.39 -29.82
CA LEU A 277 31.31 4.64 -29.82
C LEU A 277 31.07 6.08 -29.32
N PRO A 278 29.90 6.69 -29.61
CA PRO A 278 29.56 7.96 -28.97
C PRO A 278 29.47 7.80 -27.44
N GLU A 279 29.85 8.84 -26.69
CA GLU A 279 29.73 8.84 -25.21
C GLU A 279 28.28 8.78 -24.74
N ARG A 280 27.36 9.32 -25.55
CA ARG A 280 25.92 9.18 -25.42
C ARG A 280 25.44 8.16 -26.46
N PHE A 281 25.15 6.94 -26.04
CA PHE A 281 24.63 5.92 -26.95
C PHE A 281 23.16 6.22 -27.27
N PRO A 282 22.78 6.40 -28.53
CA PRO A 282 21.40 6.70 -28.88
C PRO A 282 20.51 5.48 -28.66
N LEU A 283 19.33 5.69 -28.08
CA LEU A 283 18.28 4.69 -27.89
C LEU A 283 17.18 4.89 -28.95
N ASP A 284 17.46 4.41 -30.15
CA ASP A 284 16.54 4.45 -31.29
C ASP A 284 16.27 3.06 -31.88
N GLU A 285 15.40 2.97 -32.88
CA GLU A 285 15.03 1.68 -33.49
C GLU A 285 16.22 0.90 -34.06
N GLY A 286 17.24 1.59 -34.62
CA GLY A 286 18.39 0.94 -35.23
C GLY A 286 19.35 0.33 -34.23
N THR A 287 19.63 1.05 -33.14
CA THR A 287 20.42 0.55 -32.01
C THR A 287 19.67 -0.53 -31.24
N GLY A 288 18.37 -0.33 -30.99
CA GLY A 288 17.50 -1.33 -30.38
C GLY A 288 17.46 -2.62 -31.20
N PHE A 289 17.32 -2.53 -32.52
CA PHE A 289 17.37 -3.70 -33.41
C PHE A 289 18.67 -4.49 -33.22
N PHE A 290 19.83 -3.83 -33.19
CA PHE A 290 21.10 -4.51 -32.98
C PHE A 290 21.21 -5.17 -31.61
N VAL A 291 20.74 -4.51 -30.53
CA VAL A 291 20.66 -5.11 -29.20
C VAL A 291 19.77 -6.36 -29.22
N GLY A 292 18.60 -6.29 -29.85
CA GLY A 292 17.70 -7.44 -30.01
C GLY A 292 18.35 -8.61 -30.79
N VAL A 293 19.06 -8.30 -31.88
CA VAL A 293 19.84 -9.27 -32.66
C VAL A 293 20.91 -9.94 -31.78
N PHE A 294 21.60 -9.16 -30.96
CA PHE A 294 22.58 -9.69 -30.02
C PHE A 294 21.94 -10.63 -29.00
N LEU A 295 20.80 -10.22 -28.43
CA LEU A 295 20.08 -11.03 -27.43
C LEU A 295 19.63 -12.38 -28.01
N ALA A 296 19.18 -12.41 -29.26
CA ALA A 296 18.83 -13.66 -29.93
C ALA A 296 20.10 -14.48 -30.31
N GLU A 297 20.82 -14.04 -31.34
CA GLU A 297 21.84 -14.87 -32.00
C GLU A 297 23.29 -14.43 -31.76
N GLY A 298 23.49 -13.37 -30.96
CA GLY A 298 24.80 -12.81 -30.67
C GLY A 298 25.66 -13.66 -29.74
N ASN A 299 26.97 -13.66 -29.98
CA ASN A 299 27.99 -14.18 -29.07
C ASN A 299 29.16 -13.19 -28.94
N LEU A 300 29.66 -12.99 -27.72
CA LEU A 300 30.73 -12.04 -27.43
C LEU A 300 32.11 -12.70 -27.42
N THR A 301 33.11 -11.94 -27.86
CA THR A 301 34.53 -12.24 -27.64
C THR A 301 35.19 -11.08 -26.89
N ASP A 302 36.51 -10.93 -26.95
CA ASP A 302 37.20 -9.76 -26.36
C ASP A 302 37.19 -8.53 -27.29
N HIS A 303 36.88 -8.72 -28.58
CA HIS A 303 37.11 -7.68 -29.60
C HIS A 303 35.97 -7.51 -30.60
N TYR A 304 35.10 -8.51 -30.74
CA TYR A 304 33.98 -8.45 -31.66
C TYR A 304 32.73 -9.16 -31.12
N VAL A 305 31.59 -8.73 -31.62
CA VAL A 305 30.29 -9.40 -31.51
C VAL A 305 30.13 -10.29 -32.75
N SER A 306 29.84 -11.57 -32.57
CA SER A 306 29.53 -12.51 -33.66
C SER A 306 28.03 -12.75 -33.72
N ILE A 307 27.43 -12.60 -34.89
CA ILE A 307 25.99 -12.83 -35.14
C ILE A 307 25.89 -13.85 -36.26
N SER A 308 25.10 -14.91 -36.06
CA SER A 308 25.03 -16.06 -36.99
C SER A 308 23.62 -16.23 -37.56
N ASN A 309 23.35 -15.62 -38.73
CA ASN A 309 22.04 -15.68 -39.39
C ASN A 309 22.19 -15.80 -40.91
N VAL A 310 21.25 -16.50 -41.58
CA VAL A 310 21.26 -16.71 -43.04
C VAL A 310 20.36 -15.75 -43.82
N ASP A 311 19.50 -14.98 -43.15
CA ASP A 311 18.57 -14.04 -43.78
C ASP A 311 19.29 -12.74 -44.23
N GLU A 312 19.19 -12.41 -45.52
CA GLU A 312 19.93 -11.29 -46.11
C GLU A 312 19.49 -9.92 -45.55
N ASP A 313 18.19 -9.73 -45.28
CA ASP A 313 17.65 -8.48 -44.75
C ASP A 313 18.10 -8.28 -43.28
N PHE A 314 18.11 -9.37 -42.50
CA PHE A 314 18.64 -9.38 -41.13
C PHE A 314 20.12 -9.00 -41.10
N GLN A 315 20.91 -9.56 -42.01
CA GLN A 315 22.32 -9.24 -42.18
C GLN A 315 22.53 -7.78 -42.61
N GLU A 316 21.72 -7.24 -43.53
CA GLU A 316 21.81 -5.86 -44.00
C GLU A 316 21.55 -4.85 -42.87
N ARG A 317 20.55 -5.08 -42.01
CA ARG A 317 20.31 -4.22 -40.84
C ARG A 317 21.48 -4.27 -39.85
N THR A 318 22.10 -5.44 -39.66
CA THR A 318 23.31 -5.59 -38.84
C THR A 318 24.50 -4.80 -39.42
N ARG A 319 24.71 -4.85 -40.75
CA ARG A 319 25.73 -4.04 -41.44
C ARG A 319 25.45 -2.55 -41.31
N THR A 320 24.19 -2.15 -41.44
CA THR A 320 23.77 -0.74 -41.31
C THR A 320 24.08 -0.18 -39.93
N PHE A 321 23.88 -0.97 -38.87
CA PHE A 321 24.31 -0.59 -37.52
C PHE A 321 25.83 -0.43 -37.43
N ALA A 322 26.60 -1.38 -37.98
CA ALA A 322 28.05 -1.30 -37.95
C ALA A 322 28.59 -0.09 -38.73
N ASP A 323 28.07 0.16 -39.92
CA ASP A 323 28.42 1.31 -40.76
C ASP A 323 28.09 2.65 -40.08
N ARG A 324 26.99 2.72 -39.32
CA ARG A 324 26.60 3.94 -38.58
C ARG A 324 27.65 4.39 -37.56
N PHE A 325 28.37 3.45 -36.97
CA PHE A 325 29.37 3.71 -35.94
C PHE A 325 30.80 3.42 -36.44
N ASP A 326 31.00 3.37 -37.76
CA ASP A 326 32.29 3.10 -38.41
C ASP A 326 32.98 1.80 -37.89
N LEU A 327 32.17 0.80 -37.50
CA LEU A 327 32.64 -0.49 -37.00
C LEU A 327 33.03 -1.41 -38.16
N THR A 328 34.16 -2.08 -38.04
CA THR A 328 34.60 -3.02 -39.08
C THR A 328 33.81 -4.32 -39.01
N VAL A 329 33.29 -4.78 -40.14
CA VAL A 329 32.57 -6.06 -40.27
C VAL A 329 33.43 -7.10 -41.00
N ASN A 330 33.54 -8.31 -40.45
CA ASN A 330 34.13 -9.48 -41.11
C ASN A 330 33.08 -10.58 -41.26
N GLU A 331 32.97 -11.17 -42.45
CA GLU A 331 31.95 -12.18 -42.76
C GLU A 331 32.59 -13.54 -43.06
N TYR A 332 31.95 -14.61 -42.58
CA TYR A 332 32.42 -15.98 -42.73
C TYR A 332 31.26 -16.90 -43.12
N GLU A 333 31.46 -17.71 -44.16
CA GLU A 333 30.57 -18.81 -44.50
C GLU A 333 31.07 -20.09 -43.84
N ASN A 334 30.15 -20.86 -43.25
CA ASN A 334 30.45 -22.12 -42.59
C ASN A 334 29.56 -23.25 -43.12
N ASP A 335 30.17 -24.19 -43.84
CA ASP A 335 29.50 -25.35 -44.44
C ASP A 335 29.44 -26.59 -43.52
N SER A 336 29.77 -26.46 -42.22
CA SER A 336 29.86 -27.60 -41.30
C SER A 336 28.52 -28.07 -40.70
N GLY A 337 27.42 -27.34 -40.96
CA GLY A 337 26.07 -27.63 -40.46
C GLY A 337 25.14 -28.32 -41.48
N PHE A 338 23.85 -28.38 -41.16
CA PHE A 338 22.79 -28.90 -42.05
C PHE A 338 22.47 -27.95 -43.23
N ALA A 339 22.87 -26.68 -43.11
CA ALA A 339 22.84 -25.64 -44.12
C ALA A 339 24.14 -24.79 -44.01
N THR A 340 24.48 -24.04 -45.05
CA THR A 340 25.58 -23.06 -45.01
C THR A 340 25.19 -21.95 -44.03
N GLY A 341 25.89 -21.87 -42.89
CA GLY A 341 25.73 -20.79 -41.91
C GLY A 341 26.53 -19.57 -42.34
N HIS A 342 26.04 -18.38 -41.96
CA HIS A 342 26.70 -17.11 -42.28
C HIS A 342 26.91 -16.30 -41.00
N ASP A 343 28.18 -16.07 -40.66
CA ASP A 343 28.58 -15.37 -39.44
C ASP A 343 29.07 -13.96 -39.78
N ILE A 344 28.44 -12.95 -39.18
CA ILE A 344 28.84 -11.54 -39.24
C ILE A 344 29.55 -11.18 -37.94
N ARG A 345 30.80 -10.72 -38.03
CA ARG A 345 31.59 -10.26 -36.89
C ARG A 345 31.76 -8.75 -36.91
N VAL A 346 31.08 -8.07 -36.00
CA VAL A 346 31.17 -6.62 -35.80
C VAL A 346 32.28 -6.32 -34.79
N ASN A 347 33.36 -5.70 -35.24
CA ASN A 347 34.56 -5.46 -34.42
C ASN A 347 34.47 -4.11 -33.72
N GLY A 348 34.57 -4.13 -32.39
CA GLY A 348 34.52 -2.94 -31.55
C GLY A 348 34.61 -3.32 -30.08
N THR A 349 35.76 -3.07 -29.45
CA THR A 349 35.98 -3.41 -28.02
C THR A 349 35.00 -2.68 -27.11
N VAL A 350 34.77 -1.39 -27.34
CA VAL A 350 33.82 -0.60 -26.55
C VAL A 350 32.41 -1.17 -26.67
N LEU A 351 31.96 -1.53 -27.87
CA LEU A 351 30.65 -2.16 -28.08
C LEU A 351 30.53 -3.50 -27.35
N VAL A 352 31.56 -4.33 -27.45
CA VAL A 352 31.61 -5.64 -26.79
C VAL A 352 31.51 -5.46 -25.28
N ASP A 353 32.31 -4.57 -24.70
CA ASP A 353 32.35 -4.39 -23.25
C ASP A 353 31.07 -3.72 -22.75
N PHE A 354 30.48 -2.80 -23.52
CA PHE A 354 29.17 -2.22 -23.23
C PHE A 354 28.06 -3.29 -23.22
N LEU A 355 28.01 -4.17 -24.23
CA LEU A 355 27.04 -5.29 -24.25
C LEU A 355 27.32 -6.32 -23.16
N LYS A 356 28.59 -6.56 -22.78
CA LYS A 356 28.91 -7.42 -21.64
C LYS A 356 28.39 -6.81 -20.33
N ALA A 357 28.54 -5.50 -20.16
CA ALA A 357 28.14 -4.82 -18.94
C ALA A 357 26.62 -4.72 -18.79
N THR A 358 25.88 -4.67 -19.90
CA THR A 358 24.44 -4.36 -19.89
C THR A 358 23.54 -5.54 -20.26
N CYS A 359 24.01 -6.47 -21.08
CA CYS A 359 23.19 -7.57 -21.59
C CYS A 359 23.62 -8.96 -21.10
N ILE A 360 24.60 -9.05 -20.18
CA ILE A 360 25.08 -10.31 -19.61
C ILE A 360 25.12 -10.22 -18.08
N GLU A 361 24.40 -11.13 -17.42
CA GLU A 361 24.35 -11.27 -15.97
C GLU A 361 24.57 -12.76 -15.62
N ASP A 362 25.51 -13.03 -14.70
CA ASP A 362 25.93 -14.39 -14.32
C ASP A 362 26.26 -15.33 -15.49
N GLY A 363 26.77 -14.77 -16.59
CA GLY A 363 27.12 -15.49 -17.81
C GLY A 363 25.94 -15.88 -18.69
N THR A 364 24.73 -15.42 -18.37
CA THR A 364 23.52 -15.57 -19.17
C THR A 364 23.09 -14.23 -19.76
N LYS A 365 22.37 -14.26 -20.89
CA LYS A 365 21.87 -13.04 -21.52
C LYS A 365 20.68 -12.49 -20.74
N VAL A 366 20.60 -11.18 -20.63
CA VAL A 366 19.49 -10.44 -20.01
C VAL A 366 19.13 -9.23 -20.87
N VAL A 367 17.89 -8.75 -20.76
CA VAL A 367 17.53 -7.44 -21.33
C VAL A 367 18.27 -6.37 -20.53
N PRO A 368 18.90 -5.37 -21.17
CA PRO A 368 19.58 -4.31 -20.46
C PRO A 368 18.58 -3.41 -19.73
N ASP A 369 18.88 -3.04 -18.49
CA ASP A 369 17.95 -2.34 -17.60
C ASP A 369 17.37 -1.06 -18.23
N PHE A 370 18.21 -0.22 -18.83
CA PHE A 370 17.78 1.01 -19.48
C PHE A 370 16.70 0.80 -20.57
N ALA A 371 16.56 -0.42 -21.13
CA ALA A 371 15.52 -0.72 -22.11
C ALA A 371 14.10 -0.60 -21.54
N PHE A 372 13.92 -0.80 -20.23
CA PHE A 372 12.62 -0.65 -19.56
C PHE A 372 12.18 0.81 -19.44
N GLY A 373 13.11 1.77 -19.50
CA GLY A 373 12.87 3.21 -19.52
C GLY A 373 13.05 3.87 -20.90
N ALA A 374 13.61 3.15 -21.87
CA ALA A 374 13.93 3.65 -23.21
C ALA A 374 12.71 4.11 -24.03
N THR A 375 12.98 4.81 -25.14
CA THR A 375 11.94 5.15 -26.13
C THR A 375 11.23 3.93 -26.69
N ASP A 376 9.97 4.11 -27.06
CA ASP A 376 9.20 3.09 -27.77
C ASP A 376 9.89 2.64 -29.07
N ALA A 377 10.60 3.54 -29.75
CA ALA A 377 11.34 3.23 -30.97
C ALA A 377 12.46 2.21 -30.68
N PHE A 378 13.23 2.43 -29.61
CA PHE A 378 14.26 1.49 -29.18
C PHE A 378 13.66 0.14 -28.79
N VAL A 379 12.60 0.13 -27.97
CA VAL A 379 11.92 -1.11 -27.53
C VAL A 379 11.39 -1.92 -28.72
N ARG A 380 10.72 -1.26 -29.68
CA ARG A 380 10.27 -1.91 -30.93
C ARG A 380 11.45 -2.47 -31.73
N GLY A 381 12.57 -1.75 -31.77
CA GLY A 381 13.82 -2.23 -32.34
C GLY A 381 14.29 -3.53 -31.68
N VAL A 382 14.42 -3.55 -30.34
CA VAL A 382 14.86 -4.73 -29.57
C VAL A 382 13.95 -5.93 -29.84
N LEU A 383 12.63 -5.74 -29.76
CA LEU A 383 11.66 -6.80 -30.03
C LEU A 383 11.75 -7.31 -31.48
N SER A 384 11.88 -6.40 -32.46
CA SER A 384 12.00 -6.76 -33.87
C SER A 384 13.28 -7.56 -34.12
N GLY A 385 14.42 -7.13 -33.57
CA GLY A 385 15.71 -7.82 -33.69
C GLY A 385 15.67 -9.20 -33.03
N TYR A 386 15.16 -9.29 -31.80
CA TYR A 386 15.08 -10.53 -31.03
C TYR A 386 14.19 -11.58 -31.71
N PHE A 387 12.95 -11.22 -32.07
CA PHE A 387 12.05 -12.15 -32.73
C PHE A 387 12.43 -12.41 -34.20
N SER A 388 13.19 -11.53 -34.86
CA SER A 388 13.72 -11.82 -36.19
C SER A 388 14.85 -12.85 -36.15
N GLY A 389 15.56 -12.98 -35.02
CA GLY A 389 16.60 -14.01 -34.80
C GLY A 389 16.04 -15.31 -34.22
N ASP A 390 15.39 -15.24 -33.06
CA ASP A 390 14.93 -16.42 -32.31
C ASP A 390 13.43 -16.72 -32.45
N GLY A 391 12.70 -15.88 -33.18
CA GLY A 391 11.26 -16.05 -33.35
C GLY A 391 10.86 -17.20 -34.28
N ASN A 392 9.67 -17.72 -34.06
CA ASN A 392 9.00 -18.72 -34.86
C ASN A 392 7.54 -18.33 -35.09
N VAL A 393 7.18 -18.09 -36.36
CA VAL A 393 5.80 -17.81 -36.78
C VAL A 393 5.04 -19.13 -36.93
N ALA A 394 4.32 -19.53 -35.89
CA ALA A 394 3.45 -20.71 -35.92
C ALA A 394 2.09 -20.39 -36.57
N GLU A 395 1.27 -21.41 -36.85
CA GLU A 395 -0.03 -21.26 -37.53
C GLU A 395 -1.00 -20.27 -36.85
N ARG A 396 -0.86 -20.03 -35.54
CA ARG A 396 -1.77 -19.18 -34.75
C ARG A 396 -1.07 -18.37 -33.65
N ALA A 397 0.25 -18.25 -33.68
CA ALA A 397 0.99 -17.54 -32.64
C ALA A 397 2.39 -17.19 -33.13
N LEU A 398 2.98 -16.13 -32.58
CA LEU A 398 4.42 -15.90 -32.64
C LEU A 398 5.04 -16.46 -31.36
N ARG A 399 6.17 -17.16 -31.47
CA ARG A 399 6.88 -17.74 -30.34
C ARG A 399 8.35 -17.39 -30.38
N SER A 400 9.00 -17.35 -29.22
CA SER A 400 10.45 -17.38 -29.08
C SER A 400 10.80 -18.32 -27.92
N SER A 401 11.99 -18.90 -27.94
CA SER A 401 12.45 -19.82 -26.89
C SER A 401 13.88 -19.48 -26.50
N SER A 402 14.14 -19.41 -25.20
CA SER A 402 15.45 -19.15 -24.63
C SER A 402 15.77 -20.15 -23.53
N THR A 403 17.05 -20.31 -23.21
CA THR A 403 17.51 -21.03 -22.00
C THR A 403 17.80 -20.07 -20.85
N ALA A 404 17.77 -18.76 -21.12
CA ALA A 404 17.88 -17.71 -20.12
C ALA A 404 16.46 -17.27 -19.71
N GLU A 405 16.08 -17.59 -18.48
CA GLU A 405 14.79 -17.24 -17.91
C GLU A 405 14.60 -15.73 -17.81
N ARG A 406 15.56 -15.04 -17.20
CA ARG A 406 15.57 -13.57 -17.03
C ARG A 406 15.46 -12.81 -18.35
N LEU A 407 16.02 -13.34 -19.43
CA LEU A 407 15.83 -12.77 -20.77
C LEU A 407 14.37 -12.87 -21.21
N SER A 408 13.73 -14.00 -20.98
CA SER A 408 12.32 -14.21 -21.34
C SER A 408 11.39 -13.31 -20.53
N GLU A 409 11.69 -13.10 -19.24
CA GLU A 409 10.98 -12.12 -18.39
C GLU A 409 11.11 -10.70 -18.91
N GLY A 410 12.35 -10.24 -19.16
CA GLY A 410 12.59 -8.91 -19.68
C GLY A 410 11.92 -8.68 -21.03
N ILE A 411 11.96 -9.66 -21.94
CA ILE A 411 11.26 -9.56 -23.24
C ILE A 411 9.74 -9.51 -23.03
N ALA A 412 9.17 -10.23 -22.05
CA ALA A 412 7.75 -10.14 -21.75
C ALA A 412 7.35 -8.74 -21.24
N LEU A 413 8.16 -8.12 -20.38
CA LEU A 413 7.95 -6.73 -19.95
C LEU A 413 8.08 -5.73 -21.10
N LEU A 414 9.06 -5.90 -21.99
CA LEU A 414 9.19 -5.06 -23.19
C LEU A 414 8.01 -5.23 -24.16
N LEU A 415 7.40 -6.42 -24.23
CA LEU A 415 6.17 -6.63 -24.99
C LEU A 415 4.99 -5.87 -24.34
N ALA A 416 4.89 -5.85 -23.01
CA ALA A 416 3.88 -5.07 -22.29
C ALA A 416 4.06 -3.55 -22.52
N ARG A 417 5.30 -3.02 -22.61
CA ARG A 417 5.58 -1.62 -23.01
C ARG A 417 4.97 -1.21 -24.37
N VAL A 418 4.65 -2.17 -25.23
CA VAL A 418 4.00 -1.93 -26.53
C VAL A 418 2.57 -2.50 -26.59
N GLY A 419 2.02 -2.84 -25.42
CA GLY A 419 0.69 -3.40 -25.15
C GLY A 419 0.45 -4.77 -25.78
N ILE A 420 1.48 -5.61 -25.76
CA ILE A 420 1.44 -6.98 -26.26
C ILE A 420 1.64 -7.90 -25.07
N TYR A 421 0.57 -8.58 -24.66
CA TYR A 421 0.66 -9.59 -23.63
C TYR A 421 1.11 -10.94 -24.23
N ALA A 422 2.06 -11.61 -23.56
CA ALA A 422 2.59 -12.91 -23.93
C ALA A 422 2.50 -13.90 -22.76
N THR A 423 2.16 -15.15 -23.07
CA THR A 423 2.18 -16.25 -22.10
C THR A 423 3.55 -16.92 -22.10
N ARG A 424 4.01 -17.38 -20.94
CA ARG A 424 5.22 -18.19 -20.79
C ARG A 424 4.89 -19.68 -20.90
N GLY A 425 5.92 -20.49 -20.85
CA GLY A 425 5.84 -21.93 -20.76
C GLY A 425 7.24 -22.50 -20.70
N GLU A 426 7.44 -23.53 -19.92
CA GLU A 426 8.73 -24.19 -19.78
C GLU A 426 8.69 -25.60 -20.37
N GLN A 427 9.70 -25.95 -21.14
CA GLN A 427 9.89 -27.32 -21.61
C GLN A 427 11.38 -27.66 -21.71
N ASP A 428 11.79 -28.76 -21.06
CA ASP A 428 13.15 -29.32 -21.12
C ASP A 428 14.25 -28.28 -20.79
N GLY A 429 13.99 -27.37 -19.83
CA GLY A 429 14.90 -26.28 -19.44
C GLY A 429 14.96 -25.11 -20.43
N SER A 430 14.00 -25.01 -21.35
CA SER A 430 13.82 -23.86 -22.23
C SER A 430 12.51 -23.14 -21.92
N HIS A 431 12.61 -21.82 -21.76
CA HIS A 431 11.49 -20.92 -21.52
C HIS A 431 11.00 -20.38 -22.86
N THR A 432 9.72 -20.57 -23.15
CA THR A 432 9.08 -20.18 -24.39
C THR A 432 8.10 -19.04 -24.13
N LEU A 433 8.29 -17.92 -24.81
CA LEU A 433 7.28 -16.87 -24.89
C LEU A 433 6.37 -17.15 -26.07
N ARG A 434 5.07 -17.00 -25.84
CA ARG A 434 4.05 -17.14 -26.87
C ARG A 434 3.18 -15.90 -26.89
N ILE A 435 3.21 -15.21 -28.03
CA ILE A 435 2.29 -14.11 -28.34
C ILE A 435 1.02 -14.73 -28.94
N PRO A 436 -0.14 -14.64 -28.25
CA PRO A 436 -1.40 -15.21 -28.73
C PRO A 436 -1.87 -14.56 -30.04
N SER A 437 -2.73 -15.27 -30.79
CA SER A 437 -3.19 -14.82 -32.12
C SER A 437 -3.69 -13.38 -32.14
N LYS A 438 -4.41 -12.95 -31.09
CA LYS A 438 -5.00 -11.61 -30.99
C LYS A 438 -3.98 -10.48 -31.09
N HIS A 439 -2.80 -10.66 -30.50
CA HIS A 439 -1.77 -9.63 -30.48
C HIS A 439 -0.86 -9.70 -31.71
N VAL A 440 -0.97 -10.73 -32.56
CA VAL A 440 -0.13 -10.88 -33.77
C VAL A 440 -0.28 -9.68 -34.71
N ARG A 441 -1.50 -9.14 -34.84
CA ARG A 441 -1.73 -7.96 -35.67
C ARG A 441 -1.09 -6.71 -35.07
N ARG A 442 -1.26 -6.47 -33.77
CA ARG A 442 -0.60 -5.37 -33.04
C ARG A 442 0.93 -5.49 -33.13
N PHE A 443 1.47 -6.72 -32.99
CA PHE A 443 2.90 -7.00 -33.16
C PHE A 443 3.39 -6.68 -34.58
N HIS A 444 2.66 -7.10 -35.62
CA HIS A 444 3.00 -6.78 -36.99
C HIS A 444 2.97 -5.27 -37.29
N GLU A 445 1.98 -4.55 -36.75
CA GLU A 445 1.80 -3.11 -37.00
C GLU A 445 2.80 -2.26 -36.20
N ASN A 446 3.13 -2.65 -34.96
CA ASN A 446 3.95 -1.83 -34.06
C ASN A 446 5.43 -2.26 -34.01
N VAL A 447 5.75 -3.53 -34.28
CA VAL A 447 7.11 -4.08 -34.16
C VAL A 447 7.61 -4.60 -35.50
N GLY A 448 6.90 -5.56 -36.10
CA GLY A 448 7.29 -6.21 -37.35
C GLY A 448 8.54 -7.10 -37.23
N LEU A 449 8.76 -7.94 -38.25
CA LEU A 449 9.94 -8.79 -38.38
C LEU A 449 10.61 -8.55 -39.73
N VAL A 450 11.85 -8.99 -39.84
CA VAL A 450 12.68 -8.81 -41.03
C VAL A 450 12.71 -10.10 -41.87
N GLY A 451 12.87 -9.95 -43.18
CA GLY A 451 13.08 -11.07 -44.11
C GLY A 451 11.91 -12.04 -44.23
N GLU A 452 12.22 -13.33 -44.41
CA GLU A 452 11.19 -14.37 -44.64
C GLU A 452 10.20 -14.47 -43.47
N ARG A 453 10.68 -14.27 -42.24
CA ARG A 453 9.84 -14.26 -41.03
C ARG A 453 8.87 -13.07 -41.02
N GLY A 454 9.28 -11.92 -41.56
CA GLY A 454 8.43 -10.76 -41.80
C GLY A 454 7.25 -11.09 -42.72
N ASP A 455 7.52 -11.74 -43.85
CA ASP A 455 6.49 -12.17 -44.80
C ASP A 455 5.51 -13.19 -44.17
N GLN A 456 6.04 -14.13 -43.39
CA GLN A 456 5.23 -15.11 -42.65
C GLN A 456 4.32 -14.43 -41.62
N LEU A 457 4.87 -13.47 -40.86
CA LEU A 457 4.11 -12.69 -39.89
C LEU A 457 3.01 -11.86 -40.56
N ALA A 458 3.33 -11.17 -41.66
CA ALA A 458 2.35 -10.37 -42.42
C ALA A 458 1.21 -11.25 -42.93
N LYS A 459 1.53 -12.44 -43.44
CA LYS A 459 0.52 -13.43 -43.84
C LYS A 459 -0.34 -13.85 -42.65
N LEU A 460 0.27 -14.24 -41.52
CA LEU A 460 -0.47 -14.64 -40.32
C LEU A 460 -1.38 -13.52 -39.82
N ALA A 461 -0.86 -12.29 -39.73
CA ALA A 461 -1.62 -11.11 -39.30
C ALA A 461 -2.85 -10.84 -40.19
N SER A 462 -2.76 -11.11 -41.49
CA SER A 462 -3.88 -10.97 -42.43
C SER A 462 -4.96 -12.06 -42.28
N GLU A 463 -4.61 -13.21 -41.68
CA GLU A 463 -5.49 -14.36 -41.46
C GLU A 463 -6.13 -14.36 -40.06
N VAL A 464 -5.56 -13.59 -39.11
CA VAL A 464 -6.09 -13.45 -37.75
C VAL A 464 -7.40 -12.65 -37.77
N ASP A 465 -8.42 -13.24 -37.16
CA ASP A 465 -9.66 -12.54 -36.82
C ASP A 465 -9.46 -11.78 -35.49
N PRO A 466 -9.36 -10.44 -35.50
CA PRO A 466 -9.17 -9.66 -34.27
C PRO A 466 -10.39 -9.74 -33.35
N ASP A 467 -11.57 -10.03 -33.90
CA ASP A 467 -12.84 -10.14 -33.18
C ASP A 467 -13.14 -11.57 -32.70
N GLY A 468 -12.21 -12.50 -32.96
CA GLY A 468 -12.31 -13.89 -32.57
C GLY A 468 -12.39 -14.09 -31.05
N PRO A 469 -12.79 -15.27 -30.57
CA PRO A 469 -12.83 -15.57 -29.14
C PRO A 469 -11.45 -15.43 -28.50
N ASP A 470 -11.40 -14.68 -27.40
CA ASP A 470 -10.20 -14.52 -26.57
C ASP A 470 -10.29 -15.42 -25.34
N THR A 471 -9.27 -16.25 -25.17
CA THR A 471 -9.12 -17.14 -24.00
C THR A 471 -7.97 -16.73 -23.10
N THR A 472 -7.25 -15.65 -23.44
CA THR A 472 -6.06 -15.20 -22.73
C THR A 472 -6.29 -13.86 -22.02
N ASP A 473 -6.94 -12.88 -22.66
CA ASP A 473 -7.58 -11.77 -21.90
C ASP A 473 -8.98 -12.20 -21.55
N GLN A 474 -9.26 -12.39 -20.27
CA GLN A 474 -10.62 -12.52 -19.78
C GLN A 474 -10.85 -11.51 -18.67
N ILE A 475 -12.01 -10.87 -18.70
CA ILE A 475 -12.52 -10.03 -17.61
C ILE A 475 -13.38 -10.92 -16.72
N PRO A 476 -12.94 -11.21 -15.48
CA PRO A 476 -13.67 -12.05 -14.54
C PRO A 476 -14.66 -11.26 -13.70
N ASN A 477 -15.56 -11.93 -12.98
CA ASN A 477 -16.29 -11.42 -11.81
C ASN A 477 -16.96 -10.04 -12.02
N PHE A 478 -17.82 -9.93 -13.04
CA PHE A 478 -18.57 -8.70 -13.34
C PHE A 478 -20.03 -8.73 -12.82
N GLY A 479 -20.34 -9.65 -11.92
CA GLY A 479 -21.65 -9.79 -11.29
C GLY A 479 -22.82 -9.91 -12.27
N ASP A 480 -23.90 -9.21 -11.97
CA ASP A 480 -25.09 -9.09 -12.84
C ASP A 480 -24.98 -7.94 -13.86
N ALA A 481 -23.91 -7.12 -13.81
CA ALA A 481 -23.77 -5.89 -14.60
C ALA A 481 -23.97 -6.11 -16.10
N LEU A 482 -23.22 -7.06 -16.67
CA LEU A 482 -23.31 -7.37 -18.09
C LEU A 482 -24.71 -7.84 -18.49
N LYS A 483 -25.41 -8.56 -17.62
CA LYS A 483 -26.74 -9.11 -17.91
C LYS A 483 -27.82 -8.05 -17.79
N ARG A 484 -27.73 -7.17 -16.80
CA ARG A 484 -28.67 -6.07 -16.56
C ARG A 484 -28.59 -5.05 -17.70
N THR A 485 -27.41 -4.51 -17.95
CA THR A 485 -27.16 -3.52 -19.03
C THR A 485 -27.52 -4.09 -20.42
N ALA A 486 -27.17 -5.35 -20.71
CA ALA A 486 -27.56 -6.00 -21.96
C ALA A 486 -29.07 -6.17 -22.09
N SER A 487 -29.77 -6.53 -21.00
CA SER A 487 -31.24 -6.68 -21.01
C SER A 487 -31.93 -5.34 -21.30
N GLU A 488 -31.46 -4.26 -20.68
CA GLU A 488 -31.98 -2.91 -20.88
C GLU A 488 -31.74 -2.41 -22.31
N ALA A 489 -30.57 -2.71 -22.89
CA ALA A 489 -30.25 -2.41 -24.28
C ALA A 489 -31.00 -3.28 -25.31
N GLY A 490 -31.81 -4.25 -24.85
CA GLY A 490 -32.54 -5.19 -25.70
C GLY A 490 -31.67 -6.26 -26.36
N ILE A 491 -30.46 -6.51 -25.83
CA ILE A 491 -29.57 -7.57 -26.30
C ILE A 491 -30.15 -8.93 -25.86
N PRO A 492 -30.32 -9.90 -26.78
CA PRO A 492 -30.84 -11.22 -26.45
C PRO A 492 -29.98 -11.92 -25.38
N SER A 493 -30.63 -12.40 -24.30
CA SER A 493 -29.95 -13.07 -23.16
C SER A 493 -28.99 -14.18 -23.58
N ARG A 494 -29.30 -14.95 -24.62
CA ARG A 494 -28.41 -15.98 -25.18
C ARG A 494 -27.00 -15.49 -25.56
N GLN A 495 -26.82 -14.18 -25.78
CA GLN A 495 -25.53 -13.58 -26.13
C GLN A 495 -24.64 -13.34 -24.92
N VAL A 496 -25.21 -13.11 -23.73
CA VAL A 496 -24.48 -12.81 -22.48
C VAL A 496 -24.58 -13.92 -21.44
N HIS A 497 -25.57 -14.81 -21.56
CA HIS A 497 -25.89 -15.82 -20.56
C HIS A 497 -24.69 -16.71 -20.21
N SER A 498 -23.96 -17.24 -21.21
CA SER A 498 -22.79 -18.07 -20.92
C SER A 498 -21.63 -17.31 -20.26
N ALA A 499 -21.53 -15.99 -20.48
CA ALA A 499 -20.48 -15.18 -19.86
C ALA A 499 -20.86 -14.90 -18.39
N HIS A 500 -22.10 -14.48 -18.16
CA HIS A 500 -22.65 -14.24 -16.83
C HIS A 500 -22.65 -15.50 -15.95
N GLU A 501 -23.06 -16.66 -16.47
CA GLU A 501 -23.04 -17.92 -15.70
C GLU A 501 -21.63 -18.39 -15.33
N ARG A 502 -20.62 -17.96 -16.08
CA ARG A 502 -19.21 -18.32 -15.83
C ARG A 502 -18.44 -17.21 -15.14
N GLN A 503 -19.08 -16.06 -14.92
CA GLN A 503 -18.44 -14.82 -14.45
C GLN A 503 -17.12 -14.52 -15.17
N ARG A 504 -17.08 -14.70 -16.50
CA ARG A 504 -15.91 -14.36 -17.32
C ARG A 504 -16.24 -14.14 -18.79
N ILE A 505 -15.57 -13.17 -19.40
CA ILE A 505 -15.75 -12.81 -20.81
C ILE A 505 -14.45 -12.29 -21.41
N GLY A 506 -14.15 -12.63 -22.67
CA GLY A 506 -12.97 -12.06 -23.33
C GLY A 506 -13.09 -10.56 -23.57
N ARG A 507 -12.03 -9.79 -23.33
CA ARG A 507 -12.01 -8.31 -23.40
C ARG A 507 -12.59 -7.77 -24.72
N ASN A 508 -12.14 -8.27 -25.87
CA ASN A 508 -12.66 -7.85 -27.19
C ASN A 508 -14.16 -8.13 -27.36
N ARG A 509 -14.65 -9.23 -26.77
CA ARG A 509 -16.09 -9.55 -26.82
C ARG A 509 -16.88 -8.62 -25.90
N LEU A 510 -16.35 -8.28 -24.73
CA LEU A 510 -16.97 -7.32 -23.83
C LEU A 510 -17.01 -5.92 -24.45
N SER A 511 -15.89 -5.44 -25.01
CA SER A 511 -15.81 -4.18 -25.76
C SER A 511 -16.90 -4.06 -26.81
N ARG A 512 -17.07 -5.08 -27.67
CA ARG A 512 -18.15 -5.08 -28.68
C ARG A 512 -19.57 -5.04 -28.10
N LEU A 513 -19.79 -5.65 -26.93
CA LEU A 513 -21.08 -5.60 -26.26
C LEU A 513 -21.31 -4.22 -25.65
N VAL A 514 -20.28 -3.64 -25.03
CA VAL A 514 -20.30 -2.28 -24.47
C VAL A 514 -20.59 -1.26 -25.58
N ASP A 515 -19.89 -1.31 -26.72
CA ASP A 515 -20.15 -0.45 -27.89
C ASP A 515 -21.60 -0.57 -28.42
N GLU A 516 -22.20 -1.76 -28.31
CA GLU A 516 -23.58 -2.00 -28.73
C GLU A 516 -24.61 -1.51 -27.69
N ILE A 517 -24.25 -1.51 -26.41
CA ILE A 517 -25.10 -1.12 -25.26
C ILE A 517 -25.07 0.38 -25.03
N GLU A 518 -23.88 1.00 -25.04
CA GLU A 518 -23.63 2.41 -24.74
C GLU A 518 -24.56 3.40 -25.45
N PRO A 519 -24.83 3.31 -26.76
CA PRO A 519 -25.74 4.27 -27.40
C PRO A 519 -27.23 4.09 -27.01
N LYS A 520 -27.57 3.06 -26.22
CA LYS A 520 -28.95 2.67 -25.88
C LYS A 520 -29.26 2.78 -24.39
N VAL A 521 -28.25 2.73 -23.52
CA VAL A 521 -28.39 2.66 -22.06
C VAL A 521 -27.39 3.61 -21.43
N ASP A 522 -27.84 4.36 -20.43
CA ASP A 522 -27.04 5.28 -19.63
C ASP A 522 -27.15 4.78 -18.19
N ASP A 523 -26.16 4.00 -17.75
CA ASP A 523 -26.20 3.23 -16.50
C ASP A 523 -24.78 3.12 -15.88
N PRO A 524 -24.60 3.41 -14.58
CA PRO A 524 -23.29 3.34 -13.91
C PRO A 524 -22.59 1.97 -13.99
N GLU A 525 -23.33 0.86 -13.99
CA GLU A 525 -22.71 -0.47 -14.14
C GLU A 525 -22.18 -0.70 -15.56
N LEU A 526 -22.64 0.05 -16.56
CA LEU A 526 -22.02 0.04 -17.88
C LEU A 526 -20.66 0.72 -17.85
N ASP A 527 -20.50 1.78 -17.05
CA ASP A 527 -19.22 2.48 -16.92
C ASP A 527 -18.16 1.60 -16.25
N ALA A 528 -18.54 0.79 -15.25
CA ALA A 528 -17.65 -0.23 -14.68
C ALA A 528 -17.20 -1.29 -15.72
N LEU A 529 -18.09 -1.68 -16.65
CA LEU A 529 -17.72 -2.60 -17.76
C LEU A 529 -16.83 -1.92 -18.82
N LYS A 530 -16.99 -0.61 -19.04
CA LYS A 530 -16.11 0.17 -19.93
C LYS A 530 -14.71 0.27 -19.33
N GLN A 531 -14.62 0.63 -18.06
CA GLN A 531 -13.36 0.66 -17.30
C GLN A 531 -12.63 -0.68 -17.41
N ALA A 532 -13.33 -1.80 -17.18
CA ALA A 532 -12.76 -3.13 -17.32
C ALA A 532 -12.27 -3.47 -18.74
N VAL A 533 -12.86 -2.86 -19.78
CA VAL A 533 -12.40 -3.01 -21.18
C VAL A 533 -11.13 -2.20 -21.42
N GLU A 534 -11.05 -1.00 -20.83
CA GLU A 534 -9.96 -0.05 -21.00
C GLU A 534 -8.75 -0.34 -20.10
N GLY A 535 -8.91 -1.17 -19.06
CA GLY A 535 -7.84 -1.54 -18.12
C GLY A 535 -6.57 -2.11 -18.76
N ASP A 536 -5.44 -1.83 -18.13
CA ASP A 536 -4.08 -2.17 -18.58
C ASP A 536 -3.60 -3.55 -18.08
N VAL A 537 -4.36 -4.19 -17.19
CA VAL A 537 -4.03 -5.51 -16.63
C VAL A 537 -4.73 -6.65 -17.36
N VAL A 538 -4.06 -7.79 -17.45
CA VAL A 538 -4.64 -9.07 -17.82
C VAL A 538 -4.90 -9.85 -16.54
N TRP A 539 -6.17 -10.21 -16.29
CA TRP A 539 -6.53 -11.07 -15.17
C TRP A 539 -6.20 -12.51 -15.51
N GLU A 540 -5.36 -13.13 -14.70
CA GLU A 540 -4.90 -14.50 -14.85
C GLU A 540 -5.39 -15.38 -13.71
N ARG A 541 -5.67 -16.64 -14.01
CA ARG A 541 -6.09 -17.60 -12.98
C ARG A 541 -4.89 -18.26 -12.35
N ILE A 542 -5.00 -18.51 -11.06
CA ILE A 542 -4.06 -19.35 -10.31
C ILE A 542 -4.23 -20.80 -10.80
N GLU A 543 -3.16 -21.36 -11.37
CA GLU A 543 -3.09 -22.76 -11.80
C GLU A 543 -2.74 -23.68 -10.63
N SER A 544 -1.79 -23.29 -9.78
CA SER A 544 -1.38 -24.05 -8.61
C SER A 544 -0.93 -23.14 -7.46
N ILE A 545 -1.05 -23.63 -6.22
CA ILE A 545 -0.52 -23.00 -5.01
C ILE A 545 0.28 -24.06 -4.26
N GLU A 546 1.58 -23.85 -4.08
CA GLU A 546 2.47 -24.74 -3.35
C GLU A 546 3.04 -24.04 -2.11
N THR A 547 3.37 -24.81 -1.07
CA THR A 547 4.06 -24.29 0.11
C THR A 547 5.55 -24.59 -0.01
N VAL A 548 6.38 -23.56 0.11
CA VAL A 548 7.84 -23.64 -0.05
C VAL A 548 8.56 -23.13 1.21
N GLU A 549 9.75 -23.65 1.48
CA GLU A 549 10.59 -23.15 2.57
C GLU A 549 11.31 -21.87 2.11
N PRO A 550 11.41 -20.82 2.95
CA PRO A 550 12.17 -19.62 2.60
C PRO A 550 13.66 -19.90 2.57
N ASP A 551 14.32 -19.40 1.53
CA ASP A 551 15.78 -19.52 1.33
C ASP A 551 16.58 -18.36 1.94
N HIS A 552 15.89 -17.35 2.50
CA HIS A 552 16.44 -16.11 3.01
C HIS A 552 16.01 -15.83 4.45
N GLU A 553 16.87 -15.11 5.19
CA GLU A 553 16.61 -14.73 6.59
C GLU A 553 15.45 -13.73 6.72
N TYR A 554 15.24 -12.91 5.69
CA TYR A 554 14.29 -11.83 5.69
C TYR A 554 13.35 -11.86 4.48
N VAL A 555 12.17 -11.27 4.67
CA VAL A 555 11.20 -10.92 3.64
C VAL A 555 10.99 -9.39 3.64
N TYR A 556 10.48 -8.86 2.53
CA TYR A 556 10.52 -7.44 2.20
C TYR A 556 9.19 -6.94 1.64
N ASP A 557 8.95 -5.64 1.82
CA ASP A 557 7.76 -4.97 1.28
C ASP A 557 8.02 -3.48 0.96
N PHE A 558 7.13 -2.90 0.17
CA PHE A 558 7.06 -1.45 -0.08
C PHE A 558 5.81 -0.86 0.57
N SER A 559 5.78 0.45 0.76
CA SER A 559 4.55 1.22 1.01
C SER A 559 4.37 2.21 -0.13
N VAL A 560 3.19 2.22 -0.75
CA VAL A 560 2.91 2.94 -2.00
C VAL A 560 1.51 3.54 -1.90
N ALA A 561 1.34 4.81 -2.23
CA ALA A 561 0.05 5.48 -2.13
C ALA A 561 -1.08 4.83 -2.98
N GLY A 562 -2.31 4.82 -2.48
CA GLY A 562 -3.51 4.37 -3.21
C GLY A 562 -3.84 2.90 -2.95
N LEU A 563 -4.02 2.06 -3.98
CA LEU A 563 -4.27 0.61 -3.79
C LEU A 563 -3.06 -0.17 -3.22
N GLU A 564 -2.01 0.53 -2.79
CA GLU A 564 -0.84 -0.10 -2.16
C GLU A 564 -0.24 -1.26 -2.96
N THR A 565 -0.19 -1.16 -4.30
CA THR A 565 0.33 -2.26 -5.13
C THR A 565 1.68 -1.95 -5.78
N PHE A 566 2.46 -2.99 -6.05
CA PHE A 566 3.66 -2.93 -6.89
C PHE A 566 3.72 -4.11 -7.85
N THR A 567 4.60 -4.03 -8.86
CA THR A 567 4.72 -5.03 -9.90
C THR A 567 6.08 -5.73 -9.85
N THR A 568 6.06 -7.07 -9.88
CA THR A 568 7.25 -7.90 -9.99
C THR A 568 7.85 -7.87 -11.40
N ALA A 569 9.08 -8.35 -11.60
CA ALA A 569 9.68 -8.52 -12.92
C ALA A 569 8.93 -9.56 -13.77
N GLN A 570 8.18 -10.45 -13.12
CA GLN A 570 7.22 -11.35 -13.74
C GLN A 570 5.93 -10.63 -14.19
N GLY A 571 5.79 -9.33 -13.96
CA GLY A 571 4.62 -8.55 -14.32
C GLY A 571 3.40 -8.82 -13.43
N VAL A 572 3.51 -9.69 -12.42
CA VAL A 572 2.43 -9.96 -11.46
C VAL A 572 2.35 -8.79 -10.49
N VAL A 573 1.13 -8.30 -10.25
CA VAL A 573 0.85 -7.20 -9.33
C VAL A 573 0.52 -7.77 -7.95
N THR A 574 1.19 -7.25 -6.92
CA THR A 574 1.02 -7.60 -5.49
C THR A 574 0.48 -6.43 -4.69
N HIS A 575 -0.01 -6.68 -3.48
CA HIS A 575 -0.48 -5.65 -2.56
C HIS A 575 0.42 -5.60 -1.31
N ASN A 576 0.71 -4.40 -0.83
CA ASN A 576 1.57 -4.13 0.30
C ASN A 576 0.83 -4.28 1.63
N THR A 577 1.60 -4.21 2.71
CA THR A 577 1.18 -3.97 4.08
C THR A 577 0.41 -2.65 4.22
N MET A 578 -0.84 -2.75 4.68
CA MET A 578 -1.74 -1.65 5.06
C MET A 578 -1.10 -0.72 6.09
N ASN A 579 -0.46 0.34 5.61
CA ASN A 579 0.02 1.41 6.47
C ASN A 579 -0.16 2.74 5.73
N THR A 580 -1.23 3.44 6.12
CA THR A 580 -1.55 4.88 5.87
C THR A 580 -2.18 5.25 4.51
N PHE A 581 -3.44 5.74 4.51
CA PHE A 581 -4.15 6.32 3.36
C PHE A 581 -4.39 7.83 3.52
N HIS A 582 -4.45 8.58 2.41
CA HIS A 582 -4.92 9.98 2.42
C HIS A 582 -6.46 10.07 2.53
N TYR A 583 -6.94 10.97 3.39
CA TYR A 583 -8.38 11.24 3.59
C TYR A 583 -9.07 11.66 2.28
N ALA A 584 -10.21 11.03 1.96
CA ALA A 584 -10.97 11.29 0.75
C ALA A 584 -11.38 12.77 0.62
N GLY A 585 -10.69 13.50 -0.26
CA GLY A 585 -11.01 14.89 -0.63
C GLY A 585 -10.09 15.97 -0.07
N VAL A 586 -8.99 15.63 0.61
CA VAL A 586 -7.97 16.59 1.06
C VAL A 586 -6.58 16.11 0.63
N ALA A 587 -6.17 16.43 -0.60
CA ALA A 587 -4.87 16.02 -1.17
C ALA A 587 -3.63 16.66 -0.51
N GLU A 588 -3.78 17.34 0.64
CA GLU A 588 -2.73 18.14 1.28
C GLU A 588 -2.49 17.82 2.77
N ILE A 589 -3.26 16.92 3.40
CA ILE A 589 -3.08 16.51 4.81
C ILE A 589 -2.95 14.98 4.88
N ASP A 590 -1.86 14.50 5.47
CA ASP A 590 -1.60 13.07 5.67
C ASP A 590 -2.35 12.58 6.93
N VAL A 591 -3.11 11.49 6.80
CA VAL A 591 -3.93 10.94 7.89
C VAL A 591 -3.69 9.43 8.02
N THR A 592 -3.53 8.91 9.23
CA THR A 592 -3.50 7.50 9.56
C THR A 592 -4.91 6.95 9.41
N GLN A 593 -5.09 6.10 8.40
CA GLN A 593 -6.36 5.46 8.05
C GLN A 593 -6.18 3.94 7.93
N GLY A 594 -7.29 3.22 7.86
CA GLY A 594 -7.31 1.76 7.73
C GLY A 594 -6.96 1.00 9.00
N LEU A 595 -6.29 -0.15 8.86
CA LEU A 595 -5.97 -1.04 9.98
C LEU A 595 -5.10 -0.36 11.07
N PRO A 596 -4.07 0.44 10.75
CA PRO A 596 -3.30 1.13 11.78
C PRO A 596 -4.17 2.02 12.66
N ARG A 597 -5.12 2.74 12.04
CA ARG A 597 -6.06 3.59 12.76
C ARG A 597 -6.99 2.78 13.67
N LEU A 598 -7.49 1.63 13.20
CA LEU A 598 -8.25 0.70 14.04
C LEU A 598 -7.44 0.22 15.24
N ILE A 599 -6.16 -0.11 15.04
CA ILE A 599 -5.25 -0.53 16.11
C ILE A 599 -5.07 0.62 17.12
N GLU A 600 -4.81 1.85 16.67
CA GLU A 600 -4.69 3.02 17.55
C GLU A 600 -5.91 3.20 18.45
N LEU A 601 -7.10 3.07 17.88
CA LEU A 601 -8.38 3.21 18.60
C LEU A 601 -8.55 2.08 19.62
N VAL A 602 -8.38 0.82 19.20
CA VAL A 602 -8.58 -0.38 20.04
C VAL A 602 -7.54 -0.46 21.18
N ASP A 603 -6.30 -0.05 20.91
CA ASP A 603 -5.25 0.07 21.92
C ASP A 603 -5.37 1.33 22.77
N ALA A 604 -6.32 2.21 22.44
CA ALA A 604 -6.53 3.49 23.11
C ALA A 604 -5.23 4.29 23.24
N ARG A 605 -4.47 4.43 22.14
CA ARG A 605 -3.25 5.25 22.11
C ARG A 605 -3.55 6.68 22.53
N LYS A 606 -2.64 7.27 23.32
CA LYS A 606 -2.83 8.61 23.91
C LYS A 606 -2.76 9.74 22.89
N GLU A 607 -1.88 9.58 21.92
CA GLU A 607 -1.66 10.48 20.79
C GLU A 607 -1.73 9.60 19.54
N PRO A 608 -2.62 9.92 18.58
CA PRO A 608 -2.65 9.24 17.29
C PRO A 608 -1.43 9.65 16.45
N ASP A 609 -1.03 8.82 15.50
CA ASP A 609 0.19 9.05 14.71
C ASP A 609 0.03 10.28 13.78
N THR A 610 -1.20 10.56 13.31
CA THR A 610 -1.56 11.82 12.62
C THR A 610 -2.77 12.48 13.31
N PRO A 611 -2.55 13.36 14.30
CA PRO A 611 -3.65 14.10 14.91
C PRO A 611 -4.27 15.07 13.91
N MET A 612 -5.60 15.13 13.86
CA MET A 612 -6.35 16.07 13.01
C MET A 612 -7.63 16.53 13.67
N MET A 613 -8.13 17.69 13.24
CA MET A 613 -9.42 18.22 13.66
C MET A 613 -10.27 18.67 12.47
N THR A 614 -11.59 18.54 12.65
CA THR A 614 -12.59 19.14 11.78
C THR A 614 -13.26 20.27 12.56
N VAL A 615 -12.91 21.51 12.20
CA VAL A 615 -13.36 22.73 12.89
C VAL A 615 -14.45 23.40 12.08
N HIS A 616 -15.68 23.32 12.59
CA HIS A 616 -16.82 24.02 12.02
C HIS A 616 -16.85 25.47 12.50
N LEU A 617 -17.38 26.37 11.67
CA LEU A 617 -17.43 27.81 11.93
C LEU A 617 -18.85 28.29 12.24
N GLU A 618 -18.98 29.36 13.02
CA GLU A 618 -20.27 29.96 13.35
C GLU A 618 -20.74 30.94 12.25
N ASN A 619 -21.99 30.81 11.82
CA ASN A 619 -22.76 31.81 11.05
C ASN A 619 -21.93 32.56 9.96
N GLU A 620 -21.57 33.82 10.24
CA GLU A 620 -20.89 34.73 9.32
C GLU A 620 -19.46 34.31 8.96
N PHE A 621 -18.81 33.48 9.79
CA PHE A 621 -17.49 32.90 9.51
C PHE A 621 -17.61 31.73 8.53
N ALA A 622 -18.70 30.96 8.63
CA ALA A 622 -18.96 29.81 7.76
C ALA A 622 -19.40 30.21 6.35
N GLU A 623 -20.02 31.38 6.17
CA GLU A 623 -20.48 31.84 4.84
C GLU A 623 -19.43 32.67 4.08
N ASN A 624 -18.43 33.22 4.78
CA ASN A 624 -17.47 34.15 4.20
C ASN A 624 -16.02 33.68 4.38
N ARG A 625 -15.36 33.39 3.26
CA ARG A 625 -13.96 32.95 3.21
C ARG A 625 -12.98 33.90 3.90
N GLU A 626 -13.16 35.21 3.77
CA GLU A 626 -12.27 36.20 4.39
C GLU A 626 -12.36 36.14 5.92
N ARG A 627 -13.56 35.87 6.45
CA ARG A 627 -13.80 35.71 7.88
C ARG A 627 -13.28 34.35 8.38
N ALA A 628 -13.46 33.28 7.61
CA ALA A 628 -12.88 31.97 7.92
C ALA A 628 -11.34 32.03 8.04
N HIS A 629 -10.67 32.79 7.16
CA HIS A 629 -9.22 33.02 7.23
C HIS A 629 -8.77 33.66 8.55
N GLU A 630 -9.60 34.50 9.18
CA GLU A 630 -9.25 35.07 10.48
C GLU A 630 -9.22 34.03 11.60
N VAL A 631 -10.05 33.00 11.49
CA VAL A 631 -10.04 31.86 12.43
C VAL A 631 -8.81 30.99 12.16
N VAL A 632 -8.45 30.77 10.88
CA VAL A 632 -7.20 30.10 10.50
C VAL A 632 -5.98 30.74 11.16
N TRP A 633 -5.84 32.06 11.11
CA TRP A 633 -4.68 32.75 11.72
C TRP A 633 -4.63 32.69 13.25
N LYS A 634 -5.75 32.38 13.91
CA LYS A 634 -5.77 32.14 15.36
C LYS A 634 -5.38 30.72 15.72
N ILE A 635 -5.56 29.77 14.80
CA ILE A 635 -5.32 28.34 15.01
C ILE A 635 -3.91 27.95 14.53
N GLU A 636 -3.56 28.27 13.29
CA GLU A 636 -2.34 27.82 12.61
C GLU A 636 -1.05 28.35 13.29
N ALA A 637 -0.15 27.44 13.66
CA ALA A 637 1.14 27.77 14.24
C ALA A 637 1.99 28.58 13.25
N THR A 638 2.39 29.77 13.68
CA THR A 638 3.28 30.65 12.93
C THR A 638 4.68 30.60 13.53
N ARG A 639 5.57 29.86 12.88
CA ARG A 639 7.00 29.77 13.22
C ARG A 639 7.82 30.82 12.46
N ILE A 640 9.06 31.03 12.87
CA ILE A 640 9.95 32.07 12.32
C ILE A 640 10.12 32.01 10.80
N LEU A 641 10.12 30.80 10.21
CA LEU A 641 10.30 30.58 8.76
C LEU A 641 9.12 31.09 7.94
N ALA A 642 7.92 31.16 8.54
CA ALA A 642 6.76 31.77 7.90
C ALA A 642 6.83 33.30 7.96
N LEU A 643 7.65 33.88 8.84
CA LEU A 643 7.70 35.33 9.11
C LEU A 643 8.85 36.04 8.40
N GLY A 644 9.91 35.34 8.01
CA GLY A 644 11.07 35.96 7.37
C GLY A 644 12.25 35.02 7.14
N ASP A 645 13.33 35.60 6.63
CA ASP A 645 14.58 34.89 6.33
C ASP A 645 15.53 34.91 7.52
N ILE A 646 16.17 33.77 7.80
CA ILE A 646 17.19 33.63 8.84
C ILE A 646 18.57 33.55 8.17
N SER A 647 19.51 34.36 8.64
CA SER A 647 20.90 34.31 8.25
C SER A 647 21.82 34.24 9.46
N THR A 648 22.94 33.54 9.34
CA THR A 648 23.88 33.37 10.44
C THR A 648 25.23 33.95 10.05
N ASP A 649 25.72 34.94 10.81
CA ASP A 649 27.06 35.48 10.69
C ASP A 649 27.99 34.77 11.68
N VAL A 650 28.82 33.87 11.15
CA VAL A 650 29.79 33.10 11.95
C VAL A 650 30.99 33.95 12.38
N ALA A 651 31.28 35.06 11.69
CA ALA A 651 32.39 35.94 12.04
C ALA A 651 32.07 36.78 13.28
N ASP A 652 30.85 37.31 13.33
CA ASP A 652 30.36 38.14 14.44
C ASP A 652 29.56 37.35 15.49
N MET A 653 29.32 36.05 15.26
CA MET A 653 28.54 35.16 16.13
C MET A 653 27.11 35.66 16.37
N LEU A 654 26.45 36.10 15.30
CA LEU A 654 25.10 36.66 15.34
C LEU A 654 24.17 35.89 14.40
N VAL A 655 22.93 35.70 14.86
CA VAL A 655 21.78 35.31 14.04
C VAL A 655 21.04 36.58 13.68
N ARG A 656 20.82 36.79 12.39
CA ARG A 656 20.06 37.89 11.84
C ARG A 656 18.78 37.36 11.22
N VAL A 657 17.64 37.91 11.62
CA VAL A 657 16.34 37.60 11.03
C VAL A 657 15.81 38.84 10.33
N ASP A 658 15.55 38.70 9.03
CA ASP A 658 14.93 39.72 8.19
C ASP A 658 13.44 39.37 8.02
N LEU A 659 12.57 40.03 8.79
CA LEU A 659 11.13 39.77 8.77
C LEU A 659 10.44 40.41 7.56
N ASN A 660 9.45 39.72 7.00
CA ASN A 660 8.68 40.18 5.86
C ASN A 660 7.49 41.05 6.31
N PRO A 661 7.44 42.35 5.97
CA PRO A 661 6.39 43.25 6.42
C PRO A 661 4.99 42.90 5.88
N ASP A 662 4.90 42.25 4.72
CA ASP A 662 3.62 41.84 4.13
C ASP A 662 3.03 40.67 4.92
N THR A 663 3.85 39.66 5.24
CA THR A 663 3.44 38.49 6.02
C THR A 663 3.07 38.83 7.46
N LEU A 664 3.79 39.79 8.07
CA LEU A 664 3.45 40.29 9.40
C LEU A 664 2.09 40.99 9.44
N GLN A 665 1.76 41.80 8.42
CA GLN A 665 0.46 42.47 8.32
C GLN A 665 -0.69 41.48 8.07
N GLU A 666 -0.44 40.43 7.29
CA GLU A 666 -1.42 39.37 7.05
C GLU A 666 -1.71 38.58 8.34
N ARG A 667 -0.66 38.22 9.10
CA ARG A 667 -0.80 37.44 10.34
C ARG A 667 -1.29 38.27 11.53
N TRP A 668 -1.00 39.58 11.61
CA TRP A 668 -1.51 40.51 12.66
C TRP A 668 -2.38 41.63 12.06
N PRO A 669 -3.56 41.31 11.50
CA PRO A 669 -4.40 42.28 10.79
C PRO A 669 -4.99 43.38 11.69
N THR A 670 -4.97 43.18 13.01
CA THR A 670 -5.49 44.13 14.01
C THR A 670 -4.44 45.13 14.50
N VAL A 671 -3.18 44.99 14.11
CA VAL A 671 -2.07 45.83 14.56
C VAL A 671 -1.56 46.69 13.41
N ASP A 672 -1.85 47.99 13.44
CA ASP A 672 -1.50 48.93 12.37
C ASP A 672 0.01 49.30 12.35
N ASN A 673 0.78 48.90 13.38
CA ASN A 673 2.17 49.30 13.56
C ASN A 673 3.13 48.10 13.58
N LEU A 674 3.91 47.92 12.51
CA LEU A 674 4.91 46.86 12.37
C LEU A 674 5.93 46.81 13.53
N ALA A 675 6.30 47.96 14.08
CA ALA A 675 7.26 48.00 15.19
C ALA A 675 6.73 47.35 16.48
N GLU A 676 5.40 47.30 16.65
CA GLU A 676 4.77 46.63 17.80
C GLU A 676 4.83 45.10 17.64
N ILE A 677 4.58 44.60 16.43
CA ILE A 677 4.66 43.17 16.10
C ILE A 677 6.10 42.66 16.23
N VAL A 678 7.07 43.41 15.69
CA VAL A 678 8.50 43.06 15.79
C VAL A 678 8.98 43.10 17.24
N GLY A 679 8.42 44.01 18.06
CA GLY A 679 8.66 44.02 19.51
C GLY A 679 8.14 42.76 20.20
N GLU A 680 6.92 42.32 19.90
CA GLU A 680 6.33 41.07 20.43
C GLU A 680 7.15 39.83 20.04
N ILE A 681 7.61 39.76 18.79
CA ILE A 681 8.51 38.70 18.30
C ILE A 681 9.83 38.72 19.07
N SER A 682 10.42 39.91 19.25
CA SER A 682 11.69 40.07 19.98
C SER A 682 11.56 39.63 21.44
N GLU A 683 10.52 40.07 22.15
CA GLU A 683 10.26 39.66 23.54
C GLU A 683 10.07 38.13 23.66
N THR A 684 9.42 37.51 22.66
CA THR A 684 9.24 36.05 22.62
C THR A 684 10.58 35.32 22.46
N ILE A 685 11.46 35.82 21.59
CA ILE A 685 12.82 35.28 21.40
C ILE A 685 13.65 35.44 22.67
N GLU A 686 13.65 36.63 23.28
CA GLU A 686 14.36 36.89 24.53
C GLU A 686 13.89 35.95 25.65
N SER A 687 12.57 35.74 25.77
CA SER A 687 11.99 34.89 26.80
C SER A 687 12.26 33.41 26.60
N LYS A 688 12.22 32.91 25.35
CA LYS A 688 12.37 31.47 25.07
C LYS A 688 13.83 31.05 24.91
N LEU A 689 14.67 31.89 24.29
CA LEU A 689 16.08 31.57 24.06
C LEU A 689 17.03 32.13 25.13
N GLY A 690 16.57 33.09 25.96
CA GLY A 690 17.39 33.69 27.01
C GLY A 690 18.52 34.56 26.49
N VAL A 691 18.36 35.15 25.30
CA VAL A 691 19.33 36.03 24.63
C VAL A 691 18.84 37.47 24.62
N ASP A 692 19.74 38.44 24.48
CA ASP A 692 19.36 39.84 24.23
C ASP A 692 19.13 40.06 22.72
N VAL A 693 17.95 40.57 22.33
CA VAL A 693 17.61 40.84 20.93
C VAL A 693 17.79 42.32 20.62
N VAL A 694 18.53 42.62 19.55
CA VAL A 694 18.78 43.98 19.07
C VAL A 694 18.03 44.20 17.76
N GLN A 695 17.08 45.12 17.76
CA GLN A 695 16.43 45.58 16.54
C GLN A 695 17.34 46.58 15.80
N LEU A 696 17.77 46.22 14.59
CA LEU A 696 18.63 47.06 13.74
C LEU A 696 17.84 48.01 12.83
N ASP A 697 16.68 47.56 12.35
CA ASP A 697 15.81 48.30 11.43
C ASP A 697 14.33 47.97 11.71
N GLU A 698 13.39 48.54 10.94
CA GLU A 698 11.95 48.35 11.15
C GLU A 698 11.52 46.86 11.17
N THR A 699 12.18 45.98 10.41
CA THR A 699 11.86 44.54 10.33
C THR A 699 13.07 43.62 10.55
N VAL A 700 14.22 44.15 10.98
CA VAL A 700 15.46 43.38 11.11
C VAL A 700 15.88 43.28 12.56
N ILE A 701 16.04 42.05 13.04
CA ILE A 701 16.47 41.73 14.42
C ILE A 701 17.73 40.87 14.42
N GLU A 702 18.60 41.10 15.40
CA GLU A 702 19.84 40.34 15.61
C GLU A 702 19.97 39.89 17.05
N PHE A 703 20.49 38.68 17.25
CA PHE A 703 20.82 38.13 18.57
C PHE A 703 21.94 37.10 18.45
N GLY A 704 22.56 36.72 19.56
CA GLY A 704 23.64 35.74 19.57
C GLY A 704 23.92 35.21 20.97
N PRO A 705 24.82 34.22 21.12
CA PRO A 705 25.15 33.67 22.42
C PRO A 705 25.95 34.67 23.28
N ASP A 706 25.74 34.63 24.59
CA ASP A 706 26.44 35.48 25.57
C ASP A 706 27.97 35.33 25.50
N GLU A 707 28.43 34.12 25.20
CA GLU A 707 29.84 33.80 24.96
C GLU A 707 30.03 33.29 23.51
N PRO A 708 31.11 33.68 22.81
CA PRO A 708 31.30 33.31 21.41
C PRO A 708 31.56 31.81 21.26
N SER A 709 30.51 31.07 20.88
CA SER A 709 30.52 29.63 20.69
C SER A 709 29.74 29.26 19.44
N TYR A 710 30.43 28.67 18.46
CA TYR A 710 29.80 28.21 17.21
C TYR A 710 28.70 27.16 17.46
N ARG A 711 28.90 26.30 18.47
CA ARG A 711 27.91 25.27 18.82
C ARG A 711 26.64 25.88 19.40
N GLU A 712 26.78 26.89 20.26
CA GLU A 712 25.64 27.58 20.86
C GLU A 712 24.91 28.42 19.82
N LEU A 713 25.63 29.04 18.88
CA LEU A 713 25.04 29.74 17.74
C LEU A 713 24.17 28.81 16.88
N LEU A 714 24.66 27.61 16.54
CA LEU A 714 23.85 26.63 15.80
C LEU A 714 22.64 26.15 16.61
N GLN A 715 22.81 25.91 17.91
CA GLN A 715 21.70 25.53 18.78
C GLN A 715 20.63 26.61 18.82
N LEU A 716 21.02 27.89 18.96
CA LEU A 716 20.09 29.02 18.94
C LEU A 716 19.31 29.13 17.62
N VAL A 717 19.91 28.77 16.49
CA VAL A 717 19.22 28.75 15.19
C VAL A 717 18.20 27.60 15.14
N GLU A 718 18.54 26.41 15.64
CA GLU A 718 17.58 25.29 15.69
C GLU A 718 16.45 25.57 16.68
N ASP A 719 16.77 26.04 17.88
CA ASP A 719 15.77 26.39 18.91
C ASP A 719 14.84 27.51 18.39
N LEU A 720 15.38 28.51 17.65
CA LEU A 720 14.57 29.56 17.03
C LEU A 720 13.54 29.01 16.03
N ARG A 721 13.87 27.94 15.30
CA ARG A 721 12.99 27.33 14.30
C ARG A 721 11.77 26.67 14.93
N GLU A 722 11.90 26.14 16.13
CA GLU A 722 10.82 25.47 16.87
C GLU A 722 9.87 26.46 17.55
N ILE A 723 10.28 27.70 17.79
CA ILE A 723 9.46 28.70 18.47
C ILE A 723 8.22 29.06 17.63
N VAL A 724 7.06 28.83 18.22
CA VAL A 724 5.77 29.37 17.76
C VAL A 724 5.58 30.79 18.30
N PHE A 725 5.33 31.73 17.39
CA PHE A 725 5.11 33.16 17.65
C PHE A 725 3.64 33.54 17.72
N LYS A 726 2.78 32.78 17.02
CA LYS A 726 1.33 32.98 16.99
C LYS A 726 0.64 31.67 16.64
N GLY A 727 -0.61 31.48 17.06
CA GLY A 727 -1.37 30.26 16.83
C GLY A 727 -1.25 29.26 17.98
N ILE A 728 -1.70 28.03 17.74
CA ILE A 728 -1.63 26.92 18.69
C ILE A 728 -0.44 26.04 18.32
N GLU A 729 0.40 25.69 19.29
CA GLU A 729 1.68 25.02 19.06
C GLU A 729 1.53 23.63 18.41
N ASP A 730 0.51 22.88 18.81
CA ASP A 730 0.22 21.52 18.35
C ASP A 730 -0.60 21.48 17.06
N ILE A 731 -0.74 22.60 16.32
CA ILE A 731 -1.46 22.68 15.04
C ILE A 731 -0.57 23.35 13.99
N ASP A 732 0.08 22.53 13.18
CA ASP A 732 1.07 22.96 12.20
C ASP A 732 0.43 23.68 10.99
N ARG A 733 -0.70 23.16 10.51
CA ARG A 733 -1.35 23.65 9.28
C ARG A 733 -2.86 23.62 9.38
N VAL A 734 -3.52 24.56 8.70
CA VAL A 734 -4.98 24.61 8.61
C VAL A 734 -5.43 24.82 7.16
N VAL A 735 -6.30 23.95 6.66
CA VAL A 735 -6.85 23.97 5.30
C VAL A 735 -8.33 24.37 5.36
N ILE A 736 -8.73 25.33 4.51
CA ILE A 736 -10.14 25.78 4.41
C ILE A 736 -10.81 25.05 3.25
N ARG A 737 -11.92 24.36 3.52
CA ARG A 737 -12.78 23.72 2.51
C ARG A 737 -14.18 24.30 2.57
N ARG A 738 -14.89 24.27 1.44
CA ARG A 738 -16.33 24.53 1.39
C ARG A 738 -17.09 23.23 1.22
N GLU A 739 -18.04 22.94 2.11
CA GLU A 739 -18.81 21.70 2.14
C GLU A 739 -20.32 21.97 2.08
N GLU A 740 -21.04 21.09 1.41
CA GLU A 740 -22.50 21.12 1.38
C GLU A 740 -23.01 20.37 2.62
N THR A 741 -23.70 21.09 3.52
CA THR A 741 -24.31 20.50 4.72
C THR A 741 -25.83 20.46 4.60
N GLU A 742 -26.48 19.57 5.36
CA GLU A 742 -27.95 19.46 5.38
C GLU A 742 -28.65 20.79 5.75
N GLU A 743 -27.94 21.69 6.45
CA GLU A 743 -28.45 22.99 6.89
C GLU A 743 -28.25 24.12 5.86
N SER A 744 -27.38 23.94 4.85
CA SER A 744 -27.05 24.97 3.85
C SER A 744 -26.74 24.38 2.46
N GLU A 745 -27.73 24.42 1.55
CA GLU A 745 -27.55 24.07 0.12
C GLU A 745 -26.52 24.97 -0.60
N ASP A 746 -26.22 26.16 -0.06
CA ASP A 746 -25.23 27.06 -0.63
C ASP A 746 -23.78 26.69 -0.23
N GLY A 747 -23.60 25.77 0.74
CA GLY A 747 -22.31 25.27 1.24
C GLY A 747 -21.57 26.21 2.20
N GLU A 748 -21.03 25.66 3.29
CA GLU A 748 -20.33 26.35 4.39
C GLU A 748 -18.81 26.09 4.38
N PHE A 749 -18.02 27.02 4.92
CA PHE A 749 -16.58 26.85 5.10
C PHE A 749 -16.27 26.08 6.39
N VAL A 750 -15.53 24.99 6.26
CA VAL A 750 -15.04 24.11 7.33
C VAL A 750 -13.52 24.12 7.30
N LEU A 751 -12.86 24.10 8.46
CA LEU A 751 -11.40 24.05 8.56
C LEU A 751 -10.95 22.65 8.96
N TYR A 752 -9.93 22.15 8.27
CA TYR A 752 -9.25 20.89 8.57
C TYR A 752 -7.85 21.20 9.09
N THR A 753 -7.44 20.60 10.20
CA THR A 753 -6.15 20.86 10.83
C THR A 753 -5.21 19.66 10.74
N GLU A 754 -3.93 19.94 10.54
CA GLU A 754 -2.83 19.01 10.78
C GLU A 754 -2.31 19.30 12.20
N GLY A 755 -2.50 18.34 13.11
CA GLY A 755 -2.42 18.57 14.55
C GLY A 755 -3.80 18.67 15.22
N SER A 756 -3.85 18.45 16.54
CA SER A 756 -5.08 18.57 17.32
C SER A 756 -4.86 19.19 18.70
N GLU A 757 -5.67 20.20 19.02
CA GLU A 757 -5.78 20.81 20.35
C GLU A 757 -7.20 21.40 20.54
N LEU A 758 -8.18 20.49 20.60
CA LEU A 758 -9.61 20.73 20.77
C LEU A 758 -9.90 21.67 21.93
N GLY A 759 -9.20 21.54 23.06
CA GLY A 759 -9.46 22.37 24.24
C GLY A 759 -9.30 23.86 23.98
N ASN A 760 -8.22 24.26 23.31
CA ASN A 760 -7.97 25.66 22.97
C ASN A 760 -8.85 26.12 21.80
N VAL A 761 -9.05 25.27 20.78
CA VAL A 761 -9.81 25.60 19.57
C VAL A 761 -11.28 25.92 19.88
N LEU A 762 -11.93 25.16 20.78
CA LEU A 762 -13.34 25.40 21.15
C LEU A 762 -13.58 26.77 21.80
N GLY A 763 -12.54 27.42 22.33
CA GLY A 763 -12.62 28.75 22.93
C GLY A 763 -12.42 29.90 21.95
N ILE A 764 -12.12 29.63 20.68
CA ILE A 764 -11.81 30.66 19.68
C ILE A 764 -13.10 31.27 19.12
N GLU A 765 -13.17 32.61 19.14
CA GLU A 765 -14.27 33.34 18.52
C GLU A 765 -14.35 33.06 17.01
N GLY A 766 -15.50 32.53 16.58
CA GLY A 766 -15.79 32.11 15.22
C GLY A 766 -15.87 30.59 15.03
N VAL A 767 -15.40 29.81 16.01
CA VAL A 767 -15.49 28.34 16.01
C VAL A 767 -16.83 27.88 16.58
N ASP A 768 -17.51 26.96 15.89
CA ASP A 768 -18.72 26.31 16.36
C ASP A 768 -18.35 25.12 17.26
N ALA A 769 -18.39 25.36 18.56
CA ALA A 769 -18.06 24.37 19.58
C ALA A 769 -19.04 23.18 19.65
N SER A 770 -20.21 23.26 18.99
CA SER A 770 -21.20 22.18 19.01
C SER A 770 -21.00 21.13 17.92
N ARG A 771 -20.26 21.48 16.86
CA ARG A 771 -19.99 20.61 15.70
C ARG A 771 -18.51 20.28 15.53
N THR A 772 -17.61 21.07 16.10
CA THR A 772 -16.16 20.84 16.01
C THR A 772 -15.75 19.55 16.74
N THR A 773 -14.94 18.72 16.06
CA THR A 773 -14.46 17.43 16.57
C THR A 773 -12.98 17.20 16.22
N CYS A 774 -12.37 16.17 16.80
CA CYS A 774 -11.02 15.72 16.47
C CYS A 774 -10.91 14.20 16.47
N ASN A 775 -9.85 13.67 15.87
CA ASN A 775 -9.63 12.23 15.83
C ASN A 775 -8.92 11.71 17.12
N ASN A 776 -8.51 12.59 18.04
CA ASN A 776 -7.89 12.16 19.30
C ASN A 776 -8.97 11.85 20.37
N ILE A 777 -9.25 10.56 20.59
CA ILE A 777 -10.26 10.11 21.56
C ILE A 777 -9.99 10.53 23.01
N HIS A 778 -8.71 10.64 23.41
CA HIS A 778 -8.35 11.08 24.76
C HIS A 778 -8.56 12.57 24.93
N GLU A 779 -8.33 13.34 23.88
CA GLU A 779 -8.60 14.75 23.86
C GLU A 779 -10.11 15.05 23.95
N ILE A 780 -10.94 14.30 23.22
CA ILE A 780 -12.39 14.34 23.35
C ILE A 780 -12.81 13.99 24.78
N HIS A 781 -12.25 12.93 25.37
CA HIS A 781 -12.54 12.56 26.76
C HIS A 781 -12.21 13.68 27.75
N ARG A 782 -11.05 14.32 27.61
CA ARG A 782 -10.61 15.43 28.49
C ARG A 782 -11.53 16.64 28.43
N ASN A 783 -12.04 16.98 27.24
CA ASN A 783 -12.80 18.21 27.00
C ASN A 783 -14.32 18.02 27.07
N LEU A 784 -14.85 16.92 26.54
CA LEU A 784 -16.28 16.67 26.36
C LEU A 784 -16.82 15.54 27.27
N GLY A 785 -15.95 14.66 27.79
CA GLY A 785 -16.29 13.59 28.72
C GLY A 785 -16.43 12.20 28.08
N ILE A 786 -16.70 11.19 28.92
CA ILE A 786 -16.57 9.77 28.52
C ILE A 786 -17.59 9.32 27.48
N GLU A 787 -18.83 9.84 27.51
CA GLU A 787 -19.85 9.48 26.50
C GLU A 787 -19.51 10.05 25.12
N ALA A 788 -18.89 11.24 25.06
CA ALA A 788 -18.42 11.81 23.81
C ALA A 788 -17.24 10.99 23.25
N ALA A 789 -16.34 10.53 24.12
CA ALA A 789 -15.25 9.65 23.72
C ALA A 789 -15.76 8.28 23.24
N ARG A 790 -16.77 7.72 23.92
CA ARG A 790 -17.44 6.48 23.51
C ARG A 790 -18.05 6.63 22.11
N GLU A 791 -18.78 7.71 21.86
CA GLU A 791 -19.38 7.94 20.54
C GLU A 791 -18.30 8.16 19.47
N SER A 792 -17.26 8.93 19.79
CA SER A 792 -16.10 9.13 18.90
C SER A 792 -15.40 7.81 18.55
N ILE A 793 -15.23 6.88 19.50
CA ILE A 793 -14.68 5.55 19.18
C ILE A 793 -15.59 4.83 18.18
N ILE A 794 -16.92 4.90 18.34
CA ILE A 794 -17.87 4.23 17.43
C ILE A 794 -17.81 4.86 16.04
N GLU A 795 -17.92 6.18 15.95
CA GLU A 795 -17.91 6.92 14.69
C GLU A 795 -16.58 6.72 13.97
N GLU A 796 -15.45 6.88 14.66
CA GLU A 796 -14.13 6.73 14.05
C GLU A 796 -13.87 5.30 13.57
N THR A 797 -14.25 4.30 14.37
CA THR A 797 -14.12 2.89 13.98
C THR A 797 -15.01 2.57 12.77
N MET A 798 -16.24 3.11 12.73
CA MET A 798 -17.15 2.93 11.61
C MET A 798 -16.61 3.61 10.34
N ASN A 799 -16.20 4.87 10.44
CA ASN A 799 -15.62 5.63 9.33
C ASN A 799 -14.39 4.91 8.79
N THR A 800 -13.51 4.42 9.67
CA THR A 800 -12.30 3.68 9.27
C THR A 800 -12.64 2.38 8.54
N LEU A 801 -13.74 1.70 8.89
CA LEU A 801 -14.19 0.48 8.20
C LEU A 801 -14.87 0.80 6.86
N GLU A 802 -15.71 1.84 6.80
CA GLU A 802 -16.38 2.30 5.57
C GLU A 802 -15.36 2.78 4.53
N GLU A 803 -14.31 3.50 4.94
CA GLU A 803 -13.20 3.91 4.06
C GLU A 803 -12.47 2.70 3.44
N GLN A 804 -12.55 1.53 4.06
CA GLN A 804 -11.95 0.28 3.60
C GLN A 804 -12.94 -0.60 2.81
N GLY A 805 -14.12 -0.06 2.44
CA GLY A 805 -15.17 -0.79 1.73
C GLY A 805 -15.88 -1.83 2.58
N LEU A 806 -15.74 -1.79 3.92
CA LEU A 806 -16.38 -2.69 4.88
C LEU A 806 -17.67 -2.07 5.46
N ASP A 807 -18.48 -1.46 4.61
CA ASP A 807 -19.70 -0.71 4.98
C ASP A 807 -20.78 -1.59 5.65
N ASP A 808 -20.70 -2.90 5.44
CA ASP A 808 -21.70 -3.88 5.92
C ASP A 808 -21.49 -4.30 7.40
N VAL A 809 -20.47 -3.76 8.08
CA VAL A 809 -20.23 -4.09 9.50
C VAL A 809 -21.37 -3.55 10.36
N ASN A 810 -21.99 -4.44 11.14
CA ASN A 810 -23.08 -4.04 12.01
C ASN A 810 -22.56 -3.19 13.18
N ILE A 811 -22.99 -1.92 13.23
CA ILE A 811 -22.65 -0.95 14.29
C ILE A 811 -22.76 -1.49 15.72
N ARG A 812 -23.64 -2.47 15.98
CA ARG A 812 -23.80 -3.08 17.32
C ARG A 812 -22.52 -3.75 17.82
N HIS A 813 -21.66 -4.24 16.92
CA HIS A 813 -20.36 -4.79 17.30
C HIS A 813 -19.44 -3.68 17.79
N LEU A 814 -19.41 -2.56 17.09
CA LEU A 814 -18.60 -1.39 17.44
C LEU A 814 -19.08 -0.75 18.75
N MET A 815 -20.39 -0.63 18.92
CA MET A 815 -21.00 -0.19 20.18
C MET A 815 -20.55 -1.04 21.36
N LEU A 816 -20.53 -2.38 21.20
CA LEU A 816 -20.11 -3.28 22.25
C LEU A 816 -18.63 -3.11 22.61
N VAL A 817 -17.78 -2.90 21.60
CA VAL A 817 -16.34 -2.62 21.80
C VAL A 817 -16.14 -1.31 22.55
N ALA A 818 -16.77 -0.23 22.07
CA ALA A 818 -16.69 1.09 22.71
C ALA A 818 -17.25 1.07 24.14
N ASP A 819 -18.36 0.37 24.38
CA ASP A 819 -18.94 0.18 25.71
C ASP A 819 -17.93 -0.51 26.65
N ILE A 820 -17.28 -1.58 26.18
CA ILE A 820 -16.27 -2.32 26.95
C ILE A 820 -15.08 -1.43 27.30
N MET A 821 -14.60 -0.63 26.34
CA MET A 821 -13.47 0.29 26.52
C MET A 821 -13.76 1.46 27.46
N THR A 822 -15.02 1.89 27.58
CA THR A 822 -15.40 3.12 28.32
C THR A 822 -16.18 2.87 29.61
N ASN A 823 -16.59 1.62 29.88
CA ASN A 823 -17.43 1.25 31.03
C ASN A 823 -16.83 1.66 32.40
N GLY A 824 -15.51 1.81 32.52
CA GLY A 824 -14.84 2.24 33.74
C GLY A 824 -14.99 3.74 34.07
N GLY A 825 -15.60 4.53 33.18
CA GLY A 825 -15.60 6.00 33.27
C GLY A 825 -14.28 6.64 32.83
N ASP A 826 -13.42 5.85 32.17
CA ASP A 826 -12.16 6.25 31.54
C ASP A 826 -11.95 5.34 30.31
N ILE A 827 -11.10 5.76 29.37
CA ILE A 827 -10.80 4.97 28.16
C ILE A 827 -9.73 3.91 28.49
N GLN A 828 -10.06 2.64 28.28
CA GLN A 828 -9.15 1.52 28.51
C GLN A 828 -8.84 0.78 27.21
N SER A 829 -7.56 0.46 27.00
CA SER A 829 -7.12 -0.39 25.89
C SER A 829 -7.69 -1.80 26.02
N ILE A 830 -8.00 -2.47 24.91
CA ILE A 830 -8.45 -3.88 24.94
C ILE A 830 -7.32 -4.84 25.34
N GLY A 831 -6.08 -4.50 24.97
CA GLY A 831 -4.88 -5.31 25.19
C GLY A 831 -4.41 -5.43 26.65
N ARG A 832 -3.16 -5.89 26.81
CA ARG A 832 -2.58 -6.30 28.11
C ARG A 832 -2.52 -5.20 29.18
N HIS A 833 -2.51 -3.92 28.80
CA HIS A 833 -2.41 -2.82 29.77
C HIS A 833 -3.77 -2.28 30.23
N GLY A 834 -4.87 -2.80 29.67
CA GLY A 834 -6.23 -2.38 30.03
C GLY A 834 -7.11 -3.57 30.38
N ILE A 835 -8.15 -3.81 29.58
CA ILE A 835 -9.23 -4.75 29.90
C ILE A 835 -8.71 -6.17 30.11
N SER A 836 -7.88 -6.69 29.19
CA SER A 836 -7.39 -8.07 29.28
C SER A 836 -6.41 -8.29 30.44
N GLY A 837 -5.56 -7.31 30.76
CA GLY A 837 -4.64 -7.37 31.90
C GLY A 837 -5.29 -7.14 33.26
N SER A 838 -6.47 -6.52 33.28
CA SER A 838 -7.23 -6.21 34.50
C SER A 838 -8.29 -7.26 34.86
N LYS A 839 -8.42 -8.35 34.09
CA LYS A 839 -9.34 -9.45 34.41
C LYS A 839 -9.11 -9.98 35.83
N GLU A 840 -10.19 -10.26 36.56
CA GLU A 840 -10.09 -10.77 37.94
C GLU A 840 -9.37 -12.14 37.99
N SER A 841 -9.65 -13.03 37.04
CA SER A 841 -9.00 -14.34 36.96
C SER A 841 -7.48 -14.24 36.70
N VAL A 842 -6.70 -14.88 37.58
CA VAL A 842 -5.24 -15.01 37.44
C VAL A 842 -4.92 -15.93 36.27
N LEU A 843 -5.68 -17.03 36.11
CA LEU A 843 -5.47 -17.99 35.04
C LEU A 843 -5.78 -17.39 33.67
N ALA A 844 -6.83 -16.56 33.57
CA ALA A 844 -7.16 -15.85 32.34
C ALA A 844 -6.06 -14.86 31.95
N ARG A 845 -5.57 -14.03 32.90
CA ARG A 845 -4.44 -13.12 32.68
C ARG A 845 -3.18 -13.87 32.25
N ALA A 846 -2.82 -14.94 32.97
CA ALA A 846 -1.62 -15.70 32.71
C ALA A 846 -1.65 -16.49 31.39
N ALA A 847 -2.83 -16.91 30.93
CA ALA A 847 -3.01 -17.60 29.66
C ALA A 847 -3.00 -16.65 28.45
N PHE A 848 -3.27 -15.38 28.67
CA PHE A 848 -3.24 -14.35 27.62
C PHE A 848 -1.78 -13.95 27.32
N GLU A 849 -1.07 -13.33 28.27
CA GLU A 849 0.34 -12.93 28.10
C GLU A 849 1.06 -12.84 29.46
N VAL A 850 2.39 -12.70 29.45
CA VAL A 850 3.23 -12.45 30.65
C VAL A 850 2.97 -13.47 31.80
N THR A 851 2.79 -14.74 31.43
CA THR A 851 2.35 -15.84 32.31
C THR A 851 3.10 -15.91 33.65
N VAL A 852 4.42 -15.80 33.61
CA VAL A 852 5.26 -15.98 34.80
C VAL A 852 5.03 -14.87 35.83
N ASN A 853 4.91 -13.62 35.39
CA ASN A 853 4.75 -12.50 36.31
C ASN A 853 3.38 -12.55 37.00
N HIS A 854 2.31 -12.81 36.25
CA HIS A 854 0.96 -12.94 36.83
C HIS A 854 0.88 -14.05 37.88
N LEU A 855 1.50 -15.21 37.62
CA LEU A 855 1.50 -16.31 38.58
C LEU A 855 2.36 -16.01 39.83
N LEU A 856 3.50 -15.32 39.66
CA LEU A 856 4.35 -14.91 40.78
C LEU A 856 3.67 -13.84 41.64
N ASP A 857 3.07 -12.83 41.03
CA ASP A 857 2.35 -11.76 41.73
C ASP A 857 1.14 -12.32 42.47
N ALA A 858 0.38 -13.22 41.84
CA ALA A 858 -0.72 -13.92 42.49
C ALA A 858 -0.22 -14.74 43.69
N ALA A 859 0.94 -15.40 43.58
CA ALA A 859 1.53 -16.14 44.69
C ALA A 859 2.03 -15.24 45.83
N ILE A 860 2.56 -14.05 45.51
CA ILE A 860 3.01 -13.05 46.49
C ILE A 860 1.82 -12.44 47.24
N HIS A 861 0.76 -12.09 46.53
CA HIS A 861 -0.43 -11.43 47.09
C HIS A 861 -1.48 -12.42 47.64
N GLY A 862 -1.35 -13.71 47.33
CA GLY A 862 -2.28 -14.74 47.75
C GLY A 862 -3.63 -14.66 47.02
N GLU A 863 -3.61 -14.30 45.74
CA GLU A 863 -4.81 -14.24 44.90
C GLU A 863 -5.41 -15.63 44.71
N VAL A 864 -6.74 -15.69 44.60
CA VAL A 864 -7.52 -16.92 44.41
C VAL A 864 -8.33 -16.76 43.14
N ASP A 865 -8.34 -17.80 42.31
CA ASP A 865 -9.12 -17.85 41.08
C ASP A 865 -10.44 -18.60 41.31
N ASP A 866 -11.55 -17.89 41.18
CA ASP A 866 -12.91 -18.41 41.44
C ASP A 866 -13.47 -19.23 40.26
N LEU A 867 -12.77 -19.25 39.13
CA LEU A 867 -13.14 -20.00 37.93
C LEU A 867 -14.50 -19.59 37.33
N ASN A 868 -14.79 -18.29 37.23
CA ASN A 868 -16.10 -17.79 36.77
C ASN A 868 -16.15 -17.56 35.25
N GLY A 869 -15.03 -17.17 34.64
CA GLY A 869 -14.92 -16.87 33.23
C GLY A 869 -14.75 -18.09 32.33
N VAL A 870 -14.64 -17.83 31.02
CA VAL A 870 -14.57 -18.88 30.00
C VAL A 870 -13.19 -19.55 29.99
N THR A 871 -12.13 -18.75 29.96
CA THR A 871 -10.75 -19.20 29.72
C THR A 871 -10.26 -20.13 30.82
N GLU A 872 -10.38 -19.70 32.08
CA GLU A 872 -10.06 -20.49 33.26
C GLU A 872 -10.81 -21.84 33.29
N ASN A 873 -12.12 -21.86 33.00
CA ASN A 873 -12.92 -23.09 33.03
C ASN A 873 -12.45 -24.07 31.96
N VAL A 874 -12.12 -23.59 30.76
CA VAL A 874 -11.52 -24.41 29.71
C VAL A 874 -10.17 -24.97 30.16
N ILE A 875 -9.30 -24.14 30.75
CA ILE A 875 -7.96 -24.56 31.21
C ILE A 875 -8.05 -25.70 32.23
N VAL A 876 -8.95 -25.62 33.22
CA VAL A 876 -9.15 -26.71 34.20
C VAL A 876 -10.10 -27.81 33.72
N GLY A 877 -10.63 -27.72 32.50
CA GLY A 877 -11.50 -28.74 31.89
C GLY A 877 -12.93 -28.80 32.46
N LYS A 878 -13.41 -27.69 33.03
CA LYS A 878 -14.82 -27.53 33.44
C LYS A 878 -15.66 -27.02 32.25
N PRO A 879 -16.93 -27.46 32.12
CA PRO A 879 -17.85 -26.86 31.17
C PRO A 879 -18.03 -25.37 31.48
N ILE A 880 -17.96 -24.53 30.45
CA ILE A 880 -18.22 -23.09 30.55
C ILE A 880 -19.70 -22.84 30.83
N LYS A 881 -20.03 -21.75 31.52
CA LYS A 881 -21.40 -21.42 31.95
C LYS A 881 -22.23 -20.69 30.87
N LEU A 882 -21.89 -20.91 29.60
CA LEU A 882 -22.48 -20.24 28.44
C LEU A 882 -23.09 -21.25 27.46
N GLY A 883 -24.05 -20.79 26.66
CA GLY A 883 -24.72 -21.60 25.65
C GLY A 883 -25.41 -22.83 26.27
N THR A 884 -25.00 -24.03 25.87
CA THR A 884 -25.56 -25.28 26.42
C THR A 884 -25.14 -25.54 27.86
N GLY A 885 -24.06 -24.92 28.35
CA GLY A 885 -23.60 -25.04 29.74
C GLY A 885 -24.45 -24.28 30.76
N ASP A 886 -25.21 -23.26 30.32
CA ASP A 886 -26.19 -22.56 31.17
C ASP A 886 -27.48 -23.40 31.37
N VAL A 887 -27.79 -24.28 30.40
CA VAL A 887 -29.01 -25.08 30.43
C VAL A 887 -28.84 -26.30 31.34
N ASN A 888 -29.60 -26.34 32.43
CA ASN A 888 -29.69 -27.54 33.27
C ASN A 888 -30.99 -28.28 33.01
N LEU A 889 -30.89 -29.55 32.61
CA LEU A 889 -32.04 -30.40 32.33
C LEU A 889 -32.40 -31.23 33.56
N ARG A 890 -33.65 -31.14 34.00
CA ARG A 890 -34.24 -32.08 34.97
C ARG A 890 -35.20 -33.01 34.25
N MET A 891 -34.86 -34.29 34.20
CA MET A 891 -35.75 -35.34 33.70
C MET A 891 -36.39 -36.06 34.88
N GLY A 892 -37.72 -35.95 35.02
CA GLY A 892 -38.46 -36.73 36.00
C GLY A 892 -38.61 -38.18 35.53
N SER A 893 -38.21 -39.15 36.35
CA SER A 893 -38.64 -40.53 36.16
C SER A 893 -40.08 -40.66 36.66
N GLU A 894 -41.08 -40.70 35.77
CA GLU A 894 -42.41 -41.15 36.18
C GLU A 894 -42.28 -42.55 36.79
N PRO A 895 -42.76 -42.80 38.02
CA PRO A 895 -42.91 -44.16 38.49
C PRO A 895 -43.93 -44.83 37.56
N ALA A 896 -43.51 -45.93 36.93
CA ALA A 896 -44.36 -46.71 36.03
C ALA A 896 -45.75 -46.88 36.65
N ARG A 897 -46.77 -46.37 35.97
CA ARG A 897 -48.17 -46.62 36.32
C ARG A 897 -48.37 -48.12 36.47
N THR A 898 -48.46 -48.59 37.70
CA THR A 898 -48.99 -49.92 37.99
C THR A 898 -50.48 -49.86 37.71
N ASP A 899 -50.89 -50.34 36.54
CA ASP A 899 -52.27 -50.76 36.30
C ASP A 899 -52.61 -51.87 37.29
N GLY A 900 -53.18 -51.46 38.41
CA GLY A 900 -53.66 -52.32 39.48
C GLY A 900 -55.05 -51.87 39.88
N THR A 901 -56.06 -52.32 39.13
CA THR A 901 -57.42 -52.44 39.63
C THR A 901 -57.37 -53.19 40.96
N GLY A 902 -57.72 -52.52 42.06
CA GLY A 902 -57.94 -53.14 43.35
C GLY A 902 -59.25 -52.64 43.91
N GLU A 903 -60.28 -53.47 43.86
CA GLU A 903 -61.46 -53.33 44.71
C GLU A 903 -61.06 -53.08 46.17
N GLY A 904 -61.81 -52.20 46.84
CA GLY A 904 -62.13 -52.36 48.26
C GLY A 904 -61.31 -51.53 49.27
N ALA A 905 -62.06 -50.71 50.02
CA ALA A 905 -62.01 -50.46 51.49
C ALA A 905 -60.67 -50.64 52.24
N ASP A 906 -60.23 -49.75 53.12
CA ASP A 906 -60.90 -48.93 54.15
C ASP A 906 -60.10 -47.64 54.42
#